data_AF-A0A6V7Y6U9-F1
#
_entry.id   AF-A0A6V7Y6U9-F1
#
_cell.length_a   1.000
_cell.length_b   1.000
_cell.length_c   1.000
_cell.angle_alpha   90.00
_cell.angle_beta   90.00
_cell.angle_gamma   90.00
#
_symmetry.space_group_name_H-M   'P 1'
#
loop_
_entity.id
_entity.type
_entity.pdbx_description
1 polymer ?
#
loop_
_entity_poly.entity_id
_entity_poly.type
_entity_poly.pdbx_seq_one_letter_code
_entity_poly.pdbx_strand_id
1 'polypeptide(L)'
;MNNYFTIERVTDFNSRSRNTYGQICHIRFNPLEDHPRPDLALTSLIEQLLDRVLAGRPAPLRVGLQVQPPNFHHPFTIPLRPLGQNNPAALAAAIERLNEMSQAGIDLLSGTTVTKVVGVWPLDGQRTNNPDGRSGSCDLESDHVLSSRCRSIVRVHNPNDRYCLARAVVIGLAKIRMMDQGIPNGPARFKEFCQQQHQHLFQVENLMRNAGLAFGLMEYSLEHVAILQRWLNIFFEDEYYVRIVVFQKEQQYRIVYKGDGRAARYNLCLLLENNHYHFIGRPEQLFSVQRYCIDCERSYTRWTHWSGCSVVCRFCMRSGVNFPCQISEKVLCQDCGFVFPNRSCFDYHLINDAPEEFIRCDSRTFVSICQMRRICNICHLIIYRQQQHECRRQQQQQQNLICKKCRGPHTEELPCYIQPLKAEEDSDEEDQQPQKKRQSPIRLCFFDAETSQDENIQISCNINGYKHVPILIIAEIICENCIKAGIKIEDVGQRAVGCFCGKPRGERWRNWCSPPFKNAAGDNTAFPNRISFNPRRMFFHSFDNTNESPVDQFLDYLLNHGSQQMLTICIAHNGGKYDFHLVLEALHRRNQPPTRLCTTGLKIYSMKLTGNHKRKVLFKDSLNYFSCELDALTKIFSIPEEVATSKPFFPYLFVKRQHLHERIRGLPALHYYQPEYKNSVKRESLLEWYQQQMSDQSTNFQLREQLILYCANDVAILREGVLRFRHLIGQHAQKLDPFLAASTIAGLALTTMRRCFLPENWIVHSPEGGYLRGRRASAESQRYIRLFEQQNPEAAGKIQHAQWALGEAHVEDCGYRLDGLWQRSPPQRPLAIEYMGCYFHGCPRCFPRRDQRLAAGRTAEELYERTQQRLWELEHQHGFELHVIWGHEMMEKLRNNPKLRHQWLEIDCVRPLDPREDCLRGGRTEPFKLHHICAEDEEIIYIDIVSLYPYVMKSRPFPIGHPHVLTRETLLAPSNNNPLPWTIPEHNIYKGLLLVKIEPPTCLPGNLPPLLPYRTHDGRLTFPLCAKCADDKQQQPCTHSNRERSWLTGYTHIELNAGLEHGYKVVDIYEVWNYDQWDDKLFQSYVNTFVGLKQMASGWPDGCVTQMDRAEYLLDFERTEGIALDPDRIEKNPGLRMIAKLLANSLWGKLAQRVCGTEVRYATTPAEFHQLFEDPTTEMLDFDHVSEHLDRCVVRKKAEFAKAPNT
;
A
#
# COMPACT_ATOMS: atom_id res chain seq x y z
N MET A 1 30.18 29.98 -14.87
CA MET A 1 29.13 29.31 -14.05
C MET A 1 29.10 27.86 -14.48
N ASN A 2 29.45 26.92 -13.58
CA ASN A 2 29.45 25.49 -13.88
C ASN A 2 27.98 25.03 -14.06
N ASN A 3 27.60 24.59 -15.26
CA ASN A 3 26.28 24.02 -15.51
C ASN A 3 26.26 22.57 -15.02
N TYR A 4 25.79 22.33 -13.80
CA TYR A 4 25.71 20.98 -13.20
C TYR A 4 24.53 20.14 -13.72
N PHE A 5 23.59 20.73 -14.44
CA PHE A 5 22.43 20.05 -15.02
C PHE A 5 21.84 20.83 -16.20
N THR A 6 21.03 20.14 -17.00
CA THR A 6 20.31 20.67 -18.15
C THR A 6 18.81 20.36 -18.00
N ILE A 7 17.94 21.34 -18.21
CA ILE A 7 16.48 21.13 -18.26
C ILE A 7 16.13 20.71 -19.69
N GLU A 8 15.65 19.48 -19.86
CA GLU A 8 15.36 18.91 -21.18
C GLU A 8 13.97 19.27 -21.68
N ARG A 9 12.97 19.26 -20.79
CA ARG A 9 11.57 19.52 -21.14
C ARG A 9 10.80 20.05 -19.93
N VAL A 10 9.90 21.00 -20.15
CA VAL A 10 8.92 21.44 -19.15
C VAL A 10 7.53 21.08 -19.64
N THR A 11 6.72 20.43 -18.78
CA THR A 11 5.34 20.05 -19.10
C THR A 11 4.39 20.73 -18.11
N ASP A 12 3.46 21.54 -18.62
CA ASP A 12 2.49 22.26 -17.80
C ASP A 12 1.21 21.42 -17.62
N PHE A 13 0.60 21.51 -16.45
CA PHE A 13 -0.73 20.95 -16.19
C PHE A 13 -1.56 21.91 -15.34
N ASN A 14 -2.86 22.00 -15.64
CA ASN A 14 -3.76 22.92 -14.97
C ASN A 14 -4.90 22.17 -14.28
N SER A 15 -5.19 22.51 -13.03
CA SER A 15 -6.35 22.02 -12.29
C SER A 15 -7.36 23.15 -12.11
N ARG A 16 -8.32 23.25 -13.05
CA ARG A 16 -9.37 24.29 -13.02
C ARG A 16 -10.27 24.22 -11.78
N SER A 17 -10.51 23.02 -11.24
CA SER A 17 -11.35 22.83 -10.04
C SER A 17 -10.64 23.17 -8.72
N ARG A 18 -9.30 23.20 -8.72
CA ARG A 18 -8.47 23.50 -7.54
C ARG A 18 -7.72 24.83 -7.65
N ASN A 19 -7.98 25.59 -8.71
CA ASN A 19 -7.31 26.85 -9.02
C ASN A 19 -5.77 26.77 -8.84
N THR A 20 -5.15 25.70 -9.36
CA THR A 20 -3.70 25.48 -9.32
C THR A 20 -3.15 25.14 -10.71
N TYR A 21 -2.01 25.70 -11.06
CA TYR A 21 -1.19 25.24 -12.20
C TYR A 21 0.02 24.52 -11.65
N GLY A 22 0.46 23.48 -12.32
CA GLY A 22 1.69 22.78 -11.97
C GLY A 22 2.57 22.59 -13.19
N GLN A 23 3.86 22.41 -12.94
CA GLN A 23 4.84 22.18 -13.99
C GLN A 23 5.74 21.03 -13.59
N ILE A 24 6.03 20.17 -14.56
CA ILE A 24 6.96 19.05 -14.44
C ILE A 24 8.19 19.40 -15.28
N CYS A 25 9.31 19.66 -14.61
CA CYS A 25 10.59 19.93 -15.28
C CYS A 25 11.40 18.65 -15.33
N HIS A 26 11.66 18.14 -16.54
CA HIS A 26 12.56 17.02 -16.81
C HIS A 26 14.01 17.53 -16.84
N ILE A 27 14.86 16.92 -16.03
CA ILE A 27 16.23 17.35 -15.78
C ILE A 27 17.18 16.17 -16.01
N ARG A 28 18.30 16.47 -16.66
CA ARG A 28 19.47 15.59 -16.76
C ARG A 28 20.67 16.28 -16.10
N PHE A 29 21.31 15.60 -15.15
CA PHE A 29 22.54 16.09 -14.52
C PHE A 29 23.73 15.92 -15.47
N ASN A 30 24.73 16.78 -15.37
CA ASN A 30 25.98 16.66 -16.12
C ASN A 30 27.03 15.90 -15.28
N PRO A 31 27.91 15.10 -15.91
CA PRO A 31 29.02 14.40 -15.26
C PRO A 31 29.85 15.31 -14.34
N LEU A 32 30.02 14.89 -13.08
CA LEU A 32 30.68 15.65 -12.01
C LEU A 32 31.97 14.97 -11.52
N GLU A 33 32.71 14.34 -12.44
CA GLU A 33 33.81 13.41 -12.16
C GLU A 33 35.01 14.03 -11.41
N ASP A 34 35.15 15.36 -11.38
CA ASP A 34 36.28 16.07 -10.73
C ASP A 34 35.94 16.80 -9.41
N HIS A 35 34.75 16.59 -8.81
CA HIS A 35 34.36 17.35 -7.60
C HIS A 35 34.89 16.72 -6.28
N PRO A 36 35.68 17.45 -5.46
CA PRO A 36 36.41 16.87 -4.32
C PRO A 36 35.55 16.42 -3.12
N ARG A 37 34.26 16.82 -3.05
CA ARG A 37 33.29 16.54 -1.97
C ARG A 37 31.84 16.42 -2.52
N PRO A 38 31.43 15.27 -3.08
CA PRO A 38 30.09 15.10 -3.68
C PRO A 38 28.95 15.08 -2.65
N ASP A 39 29.24 14.71 -1.39
CA ASP A 39 28.34 14.72 -0.22
C ASP A 39 27.87 16.13 0.17
N LEU A 40 28.74 17.13 0.08
CA LEU A 40 28.38 18.53 0.29
C LEU A 40 27.75 19.18 -0.95
N ALA A 41 27.98 18.59 -2.13
CA ALA A 41 27.51 19.13 -3.40
C ALA A 41 26.01 18.86 -3.61
N LEU A 42 25.44 17.76 -3.12
CA LEU A 42 24.06 17.37 -3.43
C LEU A 42 23.02 18.38 -2.92
N THR A 43 23.16 18.87 -1.69
CA THR A 43 22.25 19.89 -1.14
C THR A 43 22.36 21.20 -1.92
N SER A 44 23.58 21.65 -2.23
CA SER A 44 23.81 22.87 -3.02
C SER A 44 23.35 22.72 -4.48
N LEU A 45 23.48 21.52 -5.04
CA LEU A 45 23.04 21.19 -6.40
C LEU A 45 21.52 21.12 -6.49
N ILE A 46 20.83 20.60 -5.47
CA ILE A 46 19.36 20.65 -5.36
C ILE A 46 18.89 22.08 -5.09
N GLU A 47 19.61 22.86 -4.29
CA GLU A 47 19.32 24.28 -4.07
C GLU A 47 19.42 25.05 -5.39
N GLN A 48 20.51 24.92 -6.14
CA GLN A 48 20.67 25.52 -7.48
C GLN A 48 19.63 24.99 -8.47
N LEU A 49 19.25 23.72 -8.37
CA LEU A 49 18.20 23.12 -9.18
C LEU A 49 16.84 23.75 -8.90
N LEU A 50 16.46 23.84 -7.63
CA LEU A 50 15.21 24.48 -7.22
C LEU A 50 15.23 25.97 -7.56
N ASP A 51 16.32 26.68 -7.29
CA ASP A 51 16.45 28.09 -7.63
C ASP A 51 16.28 28.32 -9.13
N ARG A 52 16.84 27.45 -9.97
CA ARG A 52 16.74 27.56 -11.43
C ARG A 52 15.41 27.08 -11.99
N VAL A 53 14.82 26.03 -11.42
CA VAL A 53 13.48 25.54 -11.80
C VAL A 53 12.39 26.50 -11.31
N LEU A 54 12.60 27.19 -10.19
CA LEU A 54 11.64 28.13 -9.62
C LEU A 54 11.96 29.59 -10.00
N ALA A 55 13.08 29.84 -10.70
CA ALA A 55 13.49 31.17 -11.13
C ALA A 55 12.40 31.87 -11.96
N GLY A 56 12.11 33.11 -11.60
CA GLY A 56 11.09 33.92 -12.27
C GLY A 56 9.65 33.51 -11.96
N ARG A 57 9.41 32.64 -10.97
CA ARG A 57 8.08 32.16 -10.56
C ARG A 57 7.81 32.54 -9.09
N PRO A 58 6.54 32.73 -8.69
CA PRO A 58 6.18 32.87 -7.29
C PRO A 58 6.51 31.60 -6.49
N ALA A 59 6.56 31.68 -5.16
CA ALA A 59 6.85 30.50 -4.33
C ALA A 59 5.76 29.41 -4.53
N PRO A 60 6.14 28.16 -4.88
CA PRO A 60 5.17 27.09 -5.08
C PRO A 60 4.47 26.69 -3.78
N LEU A 61 3.18 26.37 -3.87
CA LEU A 61 2.40 25.80 -2.76
C LEU A 61 2.97 24.46 -2.32
N ARG A 62 3.45 23.65 -3.28
CA ARG A 62 4.11 22.37 -3.02
C ARG A 62 5.19 22.10 -4.06
N VAL A 63 6.27 21.45 -3.63
CA VAL A 63 7.35 20.94 -4.48
C VAL A 63 7.58 19.46 -4.19
N GLY A 64 7.91 18.70 -5.22
CA GLY A 64 8.18 17.26 -5.15
C GLY A 64 9.23 16.89 -6.19
N LEU A 65 9.82 15.72 -6.02
CA LEU A 65 10.93 15.25 -6.86
C LEU A 65 10.72 13.79 -7.22
N GLN A 66 10.86 13.44 -8.48
CA GLN A 66 10.84 12.07 -8.96
C GLN A 66 12.20 11.75 -9.60
N VAL A 67 12.79 10.62 -9.23
CA VAL A 67 14.09 10.15 -9.72
C VAL A 67 13.88 8.78 -10.37
N GLN A 68 14.25 8.64 -11.64
CA GLN A 68 14.17 7.41 -12.41
C GLN A 68 15.57 6.99 -12.86
N PRO A 69 16.27 6.16 -12.07
CA PRO A 69 17.52 5.54 -12.48
C PRO A 69 17.26 4.49 -13.58
N PRO A 70 18.23 4.22 -14.48
CA PRO A 70 18.10 3.19 -15.52
C PRO A 70 17.82 1.78 -14.98
N ASN A 71 18.33 1.48 -13.78
CA ASN A 71 18.25 0.15 -13.15
C ASN A 71 16.98 -0.05 -12.30
N PHE A 72 16.08 0.93 -12.24
CA PHE A 72 14.86 0.85 -11.43
C PHE A 72 13.63 0.55 -12.31
N HIS A 73 12.84 -0.46 -11.93
CA HIS A 73 11.57 -0.76 -12.62
C HIS A 73 10.49 0.32 -12.38
N HIS A 74 10.59 1.10 -11.30
CA HIS A 74 9.65 2.16 -10.94
C HIS A 74 10.39 3.41 -10.43
N PRO A 75 9.88 4.63 -10.71
CA PRO A 75 10.52 5.86 -10.28
C PRO A 75 10.44 6.03 -8.77
N PHE A 76 11.54 6.41 -8.14
CA PHE A 76 11.52 6.88 -6.76
C PHE A 76 10.87 8.26 -6.70
N THR A 77 9.82 8.41 -5.90
CA THR A 77 9.06 9.66 -5.85
C THR A 77 9.05 10.22 -4.43
N ILE A 78 9.60 11.43 -4.28
CA ILE A 78 9.43 12.26 -3.10
C ILE A 78 8.08 12.98 -3.23
N PRO A 79 7.13 12.75 -2.31
CA PRO A 79 5.78 13.28 -2.41
C PRO A 79 5.77 14.81 -2.37
N LEU A 80 4.80 15.44 -3.04
CA LEU A 80 4.58 16.88 -3.03
C LEU A 80 4.30 17.40 -1.61
N ARG A 81 5.14 18.32 -1.12
CA ARG A 81 4.94 19.00 0.18
C ARG A 81 5.21 20.49 0.06
N PRO A 82 4.73 21.32 1.00
CA PRO A 82 5.11 22.72 1.07
C PRO A 82 6.62 22.91 0.98
N LEU A 83 7.08 23.99 0.34
CA LEU A 83 8.51 24.26 0.11
C LEU A 83 9.36 24.20 1.40
N GLY A 84 8.79 24.60 2.55
CA GLY A 84 9.47 24.49 3.85
C GLY A 84 9.69 23.05 4.35
N GLN A 85 8.90 22.07 3.88
CA GLN A 85 9.01 20.65 4.24
C GLN A 85 9.81 19.83 3.23
N ASN A 86 9.77 20.21 1.94
CA ASN A 86 10.61 19.67 0.87
C ASN A 86 11.63 20.73 0.42
N ASN A 87 12.38 21.25 1.39
CA ASN A 87 13.50 22.14 1.12
C ASN A 87 14.71 21.36 0.54
N PRO A 88 15.74 22.04 0.00
CA PRO A 88 16.90 21.36 -0.60
C PRO A 88 17.53 20.27 0.26
N ALA A 89 17.64 20.50 1.58
CA ALA A 89 18.19 19.53 2.52
C ALA A 89 17.28 18.31 2.73
N ALA A 90 15.96 18.52 2.81
CA ALA A 90 14.99 17.43 2.96
C ALA A 90 14.92 16.54 1.69
N LEU A 91 15.04 17.15 0.52
CA LEU A 91 15.11 16.47 -0.77
C LEU A 91 16.43 15.72 -0.94
N ALA A 92 17.58 16.34 -0.60
CA ALA A 92 18.88 15.70 -0.59
C ALA A 92 18.88 14.45 0.30
N ALA A 93 18.40 14.58 1.54
CA ALA A 93 18.35 13.48 2.49
C ALA A 93 17.44 12.32 2.05
N ALA A 94 16.37 12.61 1.29
CA ALA A 94 15.51 11.57 0.75
C ALA A 94 16.17 10.80 -0.40
N ILE A 95 17.00 11.47 -1.19
CA ILE A 95 17.82 10.88 -2.23
C ILE A 95 19.00 10.08 -1.63
N GLU A 96 19.62 10.58 -0.56
CA GLU A 96 20.68 9.87 0.17
C GLU A 96 20.15 8.57 0.80
N ARG A 97 19.00 8.61 1.49
CA ARG A 97 18.36 7.40 2.01
C ARG A 97 18.05 6.37 0.93
N LEU A 98 17.70 6.83 -0.28
CA LEU A 98 17.48 5.96 -1.41
C LEU A 98 18.79 5.32 -1.89
N ASN A 99 19.89 6.09 -1.94
CA ASN A 99 21.23 5.57 -2.22
C ASN A 99 21.68 4.54 -1.20
N GLU A 100 21.38 4.75 0.08
CA GLU A 100 21.67 3.78 1.15
C GLU A 100 20.83 2.49 1.01
N MET A 101 19.61 2.59 0.48
CA MET A 101 18.72 1.45 0.29
C MET A 101 18.99 0.66 -1.00
N SER A 102 19.54 1.30 -2.04
CA SER A 102 19.93 0.60 -3.27
C SER A 102 21.42 0.25 -3.21
N GLN A 103 21.75 -1.02 -2.97
CA GLN A 103 23.15 -1.49 -2.93
C GLN A 103 23.97 -1.12 -4.19
N ALA A 104 23.32 -0.79 -5.31
CA ALA A 104 23.95 -0.35 -6.55
C ALA A 104 24.45 1.11 -6.56
N GLY A 105 23.98 1.95 -5.62
CA GLY A 105 24.12 3.42 -5.69
C GLY A 105 23.34 4.01 -6.87
N ILE A 106 22.52 5.05 -6.64
CA ILE A 106 21.99 5.81 -7.77
C ILE A 106 23.06 6.79 -8.18
N ASP A 107 23.61 6.53 -9.36
CA ASP A 107 24.45 7.46 -10.05
C ASP A 107 23.59 8.58 -10.65
N LEU A 108 23.21 9.53 -9.79
CA LEU A 108 22.56 10.78 -10.18
C LEU A 108 23.48 11.62 -11.08
N LEU A 109 24.79 11.38 -11.01
CA LEU A 109 25.82 12.28 -11.49
C LEU A 109 26.38 11.87 -12.86
N SER A 110 26.17 10.65 -13.37
CA SER A 110 26.55 10.26 -14.75
C SER A 110 25.64 10.79 -15.86
N GLY A 111 24.56 11.51 -15.52
CA GLY A 111 23.62 12.04 -16.50
C GLY A 111 22.72 10.99 -17.18
N THR A 112 22.72 9.75 -16.70
CA THR A 112 21.86 8.66 -17.19
C THR A 112 20.51 8.58 -16.44
N THR A 113 20.40 9.21 -15.28
CA THR A 113 19.20 9.24 -14.44
C THR A 113 18.26 10.36 -14.86
N VAL A 114 17.00 10.03 -15.15
CA VAL A 114 15.97 11.03 -15.49
C VAL A 114 15.36 11.56 -14.19
N THR A 115 15.47 12.86 -13.95
CA THR A 115 14.87 13.52 -12.77
C THR A 115 13.72 14.42 -13.19
N LYS A 116 12.61 14.40 -12.45
CA LYS A 116 11.50 15.33 -12.61
C LYS A 116 11.30 16.14 -11.35
N VAL A 117 11.30 17.47 -11.47
CA VAL A 117 10.86 18.36 -10.40
C VAL A 117 9.42 18.76 -10.68
N VAL A 118 8.53 18.55 -9.71
CA VAL A 118 7.12 18.94 -9.81
C VAL A 118 6.89 20.12 -8.88
N GLY A 119 6.58 21.28 -9.45
CA GLY A 119 6.11 22.45 -8.72
C GLY A 119 4.62 22.64 -8.92
N VAL A 120 3.90 23.04 -7.87
CA VAL A 120 2.48 23.37 -7.92
C VAL A 120 2.27 24.76 -7.36
N TRP A 121 1.61 25.60 -8.14
CA TRP A 121 1.31 27.00 -7.87
C TRP A 121 -0.20 27.23 -7.94
N PRO A 122 -0.73 28.29 -7.32
CA PRO A 122 -2.07 28.74 -7.65
C PRO A 122 -2.12 29.11 -9.14
N LEU A 123 -3.20 28.76 -9.84
CA LEU A 123 -3.54 29.36 -11.12
C LEU A 123 -3.60 30.85 -10.83
N ASP A 124 -2.69 31.63 -11.41
CA ASP A 124 -2.94 33.05 -11.57
C ASP A 124 -4.31 33.10 -12.19
N GLY A 125 -5.26 33.62 -11.41
CA GLY A 125 -6.60 33.81 -11.92
C GLY A 125 -6.41 34.46 -13.29
N GLN A 126 -7.15 33.97 -14.27
CA GLN A 126 -7.76 34.93 -15.16
C GLN A 126 -8.26 36.03 -14.24
N ARG A 127 -7.50 37.13 -14.18
CA ARG A 127 -8.09 38.43 -13.98
C ARG A 127 -9.29 38.34 -14.90
N THR A 128 -10.48 38.40 -14.32
CA THR A 128 -11.61 38.95 -15.02
C THR A 128 -11.21 40.38 -15.36
N ASN A 129 -10.34 40.54 -16.37
CA ASN A 129 -10.47 41.60 -17.33
C ASN A 129 -11.80 41.26 -17.99
N ASN A 130 -12.87 41.69 -17.32
CA ASN A 130 -14.12 41.91 -17.96
C ASN A 130 -13.78 42.81 -19.16
N PRO A 131 -13.95 42.36 -20.42
CA PRO A 131 -13.65 43.19 -21.59
C PRO A 131 -14.51 44.47 -21.59
N ASP A 132 -15.56 44.47 -20.77
CA ASP A 132 -16.61 45.49 -20.72
C ASP A 132 -16.52 46.43 -19.52
N GLY A 133 -15.35 46.67 -18.92
CA GLY A 133 -15.10 47.87 -18.10
C GLY A 133 -16.14 48.25 -17.04
N ARG A 134 -16.91 47.30 -16.51
CA ARG A 134 -18.02 47.54 -15.56
C ARG A 134 -18.06 46.47 -14.48
N SER A 135 -17.31 46.73 -13.43
CA SER A 135 -17.67 46.49 -12.02
C SER A 135 -16.53 47.03 -11.16
N GLY A 136 -16.47 48.37 -11.07
CA GLY A 136 -15.59 49.05 -10.13
C GLY A 136 -16.24 49.09 -8.75
N SER A 137 -15.42 48.92 -7.71
CA SER A 137 -15.58 49.36 -6.32
C SER A 137 -16.91 49.17 -5.59
N CYS A 138 -16.87 48.63 -4.36
CA CYS A 138 -17.68 49.09 -3.21
C CYS A 138 -19.08 49.62 -3.59
N ASP A 139 -19.94 48.76 -4.14
CA ASP A 139 -21.32 49.15 -4.46
C ASP A 139 -22.15 49.09 -3.18
N LEU A 140 -22.82 50.22 -2.91
CA LEU A 140 -23.42 50.57 -1.63
C LEU A 140 -24.74 49.84 -1.33
N GLU A 141 -25.29 48.99 -2.22
CA GLU A 141 -26.66 48.46 -2.03
C GLU A 141 -26.95 47.04 -2.57
N SER A 142 -25.95 46.18 -2.84
CA SER A 142 -26.23 44.78 -3.20
C SER A 142 -26.14 43.85 -2.00
N ASP A 143 -27.26 43.20 -1.64
CA ASP A 143 -27.34 42.14 -0.62
C ASP A 143 -26.22 41.11 -0.79
N HIS A 144 -25.18 41.21 0.03
CA HIS A 144 -24.18 40.14 0.17
C HIS A 144 -24.86 38.92 0.78
N VAL A 145 -25.19 37.94 -0.08
CA VAL A 145 -25.64 36.61 0.34
C VAL A 145 -24.45 35.86 0.96
N LEU A 146 -24.08 36.23 2.18
CA LEU A 146 -23.26 35.38 3.03
C LEU A 146 -24.00 34.06 3.23
N SER A 147 -23.30 32.93 3.08
CA SER A 147 -23.87 31.61 3.41
C SER A 147 -24.46 31.67 4.82
N SER A 148 -25.77 31.43 4.93
CA SER A 148 -26.68 31.75 6.02
C SER A 148 -26.46 31.05 7.37
N ARG A 149 -25.22 30.63 7.71
CA ARG A 149 -24.94 29.74 8.85
C ARG A 149 -23.96 30.24 9.91
N CYS A 150 -23.17 31.30 9.69
CA CYS A 150 -22.16 31.74 10.68
C CYS A 150 -22.60 33.01 11.43
N ARG A 151 -22.99 32.85 12.72
CA ARG A 151 -23.46 33.97 13.58
C ARG A 151 -22.32 34.80 14.18
N SER A 152 -21.07 34.35 14.07
CA SER A 152 -19.91 35.02 14.67
C SER A 152 -19.25 36.08 13.77
N ILE A 153 -19.69 36.23 12.52
CA ILE A 153 -19.19 37.26 11.59
C ILE A 153 -19.87 38.59 11.90
N VAL A 154 -19.09 39.61 12.23
CA VAL A 154 -19.54 41.01 12.32
C VAL A 154 -19.33 41.65 10.96
N ARG A 155 -20.44 41.93 10.27
CA ARG A 155 -20.42 42.63 8.99
C ARG A 155 -19.95 44.07 9.21
N VAL A 156 -19.02 44.48 8.37
CA VAL A 156 -18.44 45.82 8.37
C VAL A 156 -19.20 46.65 7.34
N HIS A 157 -19.81 47.74 7.80
CA HIS A 157 -20.57 48.66 6.95
C HIS A 157 -19.86 50.03 6.91
N ASN A 158 -19.60 50.54 5.71
CA ASN A 158 -18.94 51.82 5.48
C ASN A 158 -19.81 52.72 4.58
N PRO A 159 -20.87 53.35 5.11
CA PRO A 159 -21.77 54.15 4.29
C PRO A 159 -21.11 55.41 3.71
N ASN A 160 -20.09 55.95 4.40
CA ASN A 160 -19.50 57.26 4.09
C ASN A 160 -17.99 57.20 3.75
N ASP A 161 -17.41 56.00 3.64
CA ASP A 161 -15.97 55.79 3.42
C ASP A 161 -15.69 54.39 2.83
N ARG A 162 -14.41 54.09 2.58
CA ARG A 162 -13.98 52.78 2.04
C ARG A 162 -13.05 52.02 2.99
N TYR A 163 -13.06 52.33 4.28
CA TYR A 163 -12.04 51.89 5.25
C TYR A 163 -12.35 50.53 5.91
N CYS A 164 -12.79 49.53 5.13
CA CYS A 164 -13.29 48.26 5.68
C CYS A 164 -12.23 47.50 6.48
N LEU A 165 -10.99 47.45 5.98
CA LEU A 165 -9.87 46.82 6.68
C LEU A 165 -9.60 47.48 8.04
N ALA A 166 -9.45 48.81 8.07
CA ALA A 166 -9.18 49.54 9.30
C ALA A 166 -10.35 49.45 10.29
N ARG A 167 -11.60 49.50 9.81
CA ARG A 167 -12.79 49.32 10.67
C ARG A 167 -12.88 47.91 11.26
N ALA A 168 -12.58 46.88 10.47
CA ALA A 168 -12.56 45.49 10.97
C ALA A 168 -11.50 45.30 12.07
N VAL A 169 -10.35 45.96 11.94
CA VAL A 169 -9.30 45.98 12.98
C VAL A 169 -9.75 46.75 14.22
N VAL A 170 -10.38 47.92 14.09
CA VAL A 170 -10.92 48.68 15.24
C VAL A 170 -11.95 47.86 16.02
N ILE A 171 -12.85 47.16 15.33
CA ILE A 171 -13.84 46.26 15.96
C ILE A 171 -13.13 45.13 16.72
N GLY A 172 -12.10 44.52 16.12
CA GLY A 172 -11.31 43.48 16.77
C GLY A 172 -10.57 43.96 18.02
N LEU A 173 -9.97 45.15 17.97
CA LEU A 173 -9.28 45.76 19.12
C LEU A 173 -10.25 46.15 20.24
N ALA A 174 -11.44 46.66 19.91
CA ALA A 174 -12.48 46.95 20.88
C ALA A 174 -12.94 45.68 21.62
N LYS A 175 -13.09 44.57 20.89
CA LYS A 175 -13.41 43.26 21.49
C LYS A 175 -12.35 42.81 22.49
N ILE A 176 -11.07 42.91 22.12
CA ILE A 176 -9.96 42.52 22.99
C ILE A 176 -10.00 43.34 24.28
N ARG A 177 -10.11 44.68 24.17
CA ARG A 177 -10.20 45.57 25.35
C ARG A 177 -11.38 45.21 26.27
N MET A 178 -12.57 45.02 25.69
CA MET A 178 -13.78 44.74 26.48
C MET A 178 -13.79 43.36 27.12
N MET A 179 -13.11 42.37 26.52
CA MET A 179 -13.04 41.00 27.04
C MET A 179 -11.88 40.78 28.02
N ASP A 180 -10.77 41.50 27.87
CA ASP A 180 -9.58 41.35 28.72
C ASP A 180 -9.65 42.19 30.02
N GLN A 181 -10.33 43.34 30.00
CA GLN A 181 -10.45 44.23 31.16
C GLN A 181 -11.61 43.87 32.12
N GLY A 182 -12.30 42.74 31.91
CA GLY A 182 -13.37 42.28 32.82
C GLY A 182 -14.55 43.24 32.97
N ILE A 183 -14.82 44.07 31.95
CA ILE A 183 -15.86 45.11 32.00
C ILE A 183 -17.24 44.46 32.21
N PRO A 184 -18.06 44.90 33.20
CA PRO A 184 -19.41 44.39 33.40
C PRO A 184 -20.25 44.48 32.13
N ASN A 185 -20.96 43.41 31.78
CA ASN A 185 -21.76 43.30 30.54
C ASN A 185 -20.96 43.44 29.23
N GLY A 186 -19.67 43.09 29.22
CA GLY A 186 -18.78 43.15 28.05
C GLY A 186 -19.37 42.63 26.72
N PRO A 187 -20.02 41.45 26.66
CA PRO A 187 -20.65 40.97 25.42
C PRO A 187 -21.79 41.86 24.91
N ALA A 188 -22.60 42.44 25.79
CA ALA A 188 -23.69 43.33 25.41
C ALA A 188 -23.16 44.68 24.91
N ARG A 189 -22.16 45.25 25.59
CA ARG A 189 -21.46 46.48 25.17
C ARG A 189 -20.71 46.31 23.85
N PHE A 190 -20.10 45.14 23.62
CA PHE A 190 -19.45 44.84 22.34
C PHE A 190 -20.47 44.77 21.20
N LYS A 191 -21.66 44.20 21.47
CA LYS A 191 -22.76 44.18 20.48
C LYS A 191 -23.24 45.59 20.14
N GLU A 192 -23.39 46.46 21.14
CA GLU A 192 -23.73 47.87 20.97
C GLU A 192 -22.66 48.63 20.16
N PHE A 193 -21.38 48.42 20.48
CA PHE A 193 -20.24 48.96 19.72
C PHE A 193 -20.26 48.51 18.24
N CYS A 194 -20.60 47.23 17.98
CA CYS A 194 -20.75 46.73 16.62
C CYS A 194 -21.98 47.32 15.89
N GLN A 195 -23.01 47.78 16.59
CA GLN A 195 -24.18 48.43 15.99
C GLN A 195 -23.89 49.90 15.64
N GLN A 196 -23.01 50.55 16.40
CA GLN A 196 -22.64 51.96 16.23
C GLN A 196 -21.47 52.17 15.26
N GLN A 197 -21.04 51.17 14.48
CA GLN A 197 -19.88 51.17 13.58
C GLN A 197 -19.66 52.46 12.77
N HIS A 198 -20.72 53.14 12.34
CA HIS A 198 -20.69 54.41 11.60
C HIS A 198 -20.13 55.59 12.42
N GLN A 199 -20.30 55.58 13.75
CA GLN A 199 -19.82 56.63 14.67
C GLN A 199 -18.32 56.54 14.97
N HIS A 200 -17.67 55.42 14.60
CA HIS A 200 -16.25 55.16 14.89
C HIS A 200 -15.29 55.70 13.82
N LEU A 201 -15.77 56.49 12.84
CA LEU A 201 -14.95 56.98 11.72
C LEU A 201 -13.68 57.69 12.20
N PHE A 202 -13.77 58.54 13.22
CA PHE A 202 -12.61 59.22 13.80
C PHE A 202 -11.54 58.23 14.32
N GLN A 203 -11.97 57.14 14.95
CA GLN A 203 -11.06 56.09 15.47
C GLN A 203 -10.40 55.31 14.34
N VAL A 204 -11.14 55.07 13.25
CA VAL A 204 -10.65 54.41 12.03
C VAL A 204 -9.60 55.30 11.33
N GLU A 205 -9.89 56.59 11.14
CA GLU A 205 -8.94 57.52 10.53
C GLU A 205 -7.68 57.69 11.38
N ASN A 206 -7.82 57.77 12.71
CA ASN A 206 -6.68 57.87 13.61
C ASN A 206 -5.80 56.61 13.54
N LEU A 207 -6.39 55.40 13.50
CA LEU A 207 -5.65 54.15 13.27
C LEU A 207 -4.89 54.20 11.94
N MET A 208 -5.55 54.64 10.87
CA MET A 208 -4.93 54.72 9.54
C MET A 208 -3.77 55.71 9.49
N ARG A 209 -3.90 56.92 10.10
CA ARG A 209 -2.79 57.88 10.18
C ARG A 209 -1.60 57.31 10.94
N ASN A 210 -1.86 56.72 12.12
CA ASN A 210 -0.79 56.22 12.98
C ASN A 210 -0.10 54.98 12.40
N ALA A 211 -0.83 54.14 11.66
CA ALA A 211 -0.27 52.98 10.98
C ALA A 211 0.40 53.30 9.63
N GLY A 212 0.24 54.52 9.11
CA GLY A 212 0.73 54.89 7.78
C GLY A 212 -0.06 54.27 6.63
N LEU A 213 -1.37 54.04 6.82
CA LEU A 213 -2.27 53.54 5.78
C LEU A 213 -2.76 54.69 4.89
N ALA A 214 -2.67 54.52 3.56
CA ALA A 214 -3.16 55.52 2.61
C ALA A 214 -4.69 55.67 2.68
N PHE A 215 -5.17 56.92 2.55
CA PHE A 215 -6.60 57.26 2.55
C PHE A 215 -7.20 57.13 1.15
N GLY A 216 -8.51 56.92 1.07
CA GLY A 216 -9.28 56.96 -0.19
C GLY A 216 -8.99 55.86 -1.22
N LEU A 217 -8.28 54.79 -0.87
CA LEU A 217 -8.00 53.69 -1.80
C LEU A 217 -9.29 52.98 -2.28
N MET A 218 -9.26 52.52 -3.53
CA MET A 218 -10.35 51.74 -4.13
C MET A 218 -10.52 50.38 -3.43
N GLU A 219 -9.42 49.76 -2.99
CA GLU A 219 -9.38 48.51 -2.26
C GLU A 219 -8.14 48.44 -1.35
N TYR A 220 -8.21 47.65 -0.27
CA TYR A 220 -7.07 47.38 0.61
C TYR A 220 -6.61 45.94 0.39
N SER A 221 -5.36 45.74 -0.02
CA SER A 221 -4.74 44.43 -0.22
C SER A 221 -4.16 43.83 1.07
N LEU A 222 -3.67 42.57 1.01
CA LEU A 222 -2.92 41.93 2.10
C LEU A 222 -1.63 42.69 2.50
N GLU A 223 -1.06 43.51 1.60
CA GLU A 223 0.07 44.37 1.94
C GLU A 223 -0.31 45.43 2.97
N HIS A 224 -1.54 45.97 2.88
CA HIS A 224 -2.08 46.91 3.85
C HIS A 224 -2.37 46.22 5.19
N VAL A 225 -2.76 44.95 5.16
CA VAL A 225 -2.87 44.11 6.37
C VAL A 225 -1.49 43.99 7.05
N ALA A 226 -0.42 43.80 6.27
CA ALA A 226 0.94 43.72 6.79
C ALA A 226 1.45 45.05 7.38
N ILE A 227 1.03 46.20 6.83
CA ILE A 227 1.29 47.52 7.43
C ILE A 227 0.63 47.62 8.81
N LEU A 228 -0.65 47.24 8.92
CA LEU A 228 -1.36 47.24 10.20
C LEU A 228 -0.77 46.26 11.21
N GLN A 229 -0.35 45.06 10.77
CA GLN A 229 0.33 44.10 11.64
C GLN A 229 1.64 44.69 12.20
N ARG A 230 2.46 45.35 11.36
CA ARG A 230 3.70 46.01 11.82
C ARG A 230 3.41 47.10 12.84
N TRP A 231 2.38 47.91 12.60
CA TRP A 231 1.96 48.94 13.57
C TRP A 231 1.50 48.32 14.89
N LEU A 232 0.71 47.24 14.86
CA LEU A 232 0.29 46.52 16.07
C LEU A 232 1.48 45.96 16.86
N ASN A 233 2.52 45.48 16.17
CA ASN A 233 3.74 44.98 16.81
C ASN A 233 4.54 46.08 17.53
N ILE A 234 4.45 47.33 17.05
CA ILE A 234 5.10 48.48 17.68
C ILE A 234 4.22 49.01 18.83
N PHE A 235 2.90 49.05 18.62
CA PHE A 235 1.95 49.62 19.57
C PHE A 235 1.73 48.73 20.80
N PHE A 236 1.77 47.41 20.64
CA PHE A 236 1.69 46.44 21.73
C PHE A 236 3.09 45.84 21.95
N GLU A 237 3.69 46.03 23.14
CA GLU A 237 4.93 45.37 23.55
C GLU A 237 4.85 43.82 23.41
N ASP A 238 5.99 43.12 23.40
CA ASP A 238 6.07 41.67 23.15
C ASP A 238 5.18 40.82 24.08
N GLU A 239 4.81 41.30 25.28
CA GLU A 239 3.91 40.60 26.21
C GLU A 239 2.42 40.56 25.78
N TYR A 240 2.00 41.46 24.89
CA TYR A 240 0.60 41.63 24.46
C TYR A 240 0.42 41.45 22.95
N TYR A 241 1.22 40.58 22.34
CA TYR A 241 1.24 40.39 20.90
C TYR A 241 -0.15 40.03 20.30
N VAL A 242 -0.67 40.93 19.45
CA VAL A 242 -1.93 40.80 18.69
C VAL A 242 -1.61 40.45 17.23
N ARG A 243 -2.05 39.29 16.76
CA ARG A 243 -1.83 38.82 15.39
C ARG A 243 -3.10 38.94 14.55
N ILE A 244 -3.01 39.64 13.43
CA ILE A 244 -4.05 39.67 12.40
C ILE A 244 -4.00 38.36 11.61
N VAL A 245 -5.15 37.72 11.48
CA VAL A 245 -5.35 36.49 10.71
C VAL A 245 -6.46 36.74 9.71
N VAL A 246 -6.15 36.68 8.42
CA VAL A 246 -7.16 36.87 7.36
C VAL A 246 -7.56 35.52 6.81
N PHE A 247 -8.85 35.22 6.90
CA PHE A 247 -9.50 34.11 6.24
C PHE A 247 -10.08 34.57 4.91
N GLN A 248 -10.03 33.73 3.89
CA GLN A 248 -10.73 33.93 2.64
C GLN A 248 -11.57 32.70 2.34
N LYS A 249 -12.79 32.91 1.86
CA LYS A 249 -13.70 31.85 1.46
C LYS A 249 -13.58 31.60 -0.03
N GLU A 250 -13.10 30.41 -0.37
CA GLU A 250 -13.18 29.87 -1.73
C GLU A 250 -14.22 28.73 -1.71
N GLN A 251 -13.78 27.47 -1.69
CA GLN A 251 -14.65 26.31 -1.44
C GLN A 251 -14.78 26.00 0.07
N GLN A 252 -13.71 26.24 0.84
CA GLN A 252 -13.67 26.22 2.31
C GLN A 252 -12.93 27.47 2.81
N TYR A 253 -13.08 27.81 4.09
CA TYR A 253 -12.34 28.91 4.69
C TYR A 253 -10.85 28.52 4.84
N ARG A 254 -9.94 29.34 4.33
CA ARG A 254 -8.48 29.16 4.51
C ARG A 254 -7.83 30.43 5.01
N ILE A 255 -6.71 30.32 5.72
CA ILE A 255 -5.92 31.48 6.15
C ILE A 255 -5.05 31.94 4.97
N VAL A 256 -5.24 33.19 4.54
CA VAL A 256 -4.47 33.84 3.47
C VAL A 256 -3.43 34.83 4.00
N TYR A 257 -3.53 35.21 5.28
CA TYR A 257 -2.54 36.01 5.99
C TYR A 257 -2.50 35.64 7.47
N LYS A 258 -1.30 35.46 8.06
CA LYS A 258 -1.10 34.97 9.44
C LYS A 258 0.03 35.70 10.17
N GLY A 259 0.03 37.04 10.11
CA GLY A 259 1.06 37.87 10.73
C GLY A 259 2.49 37.42 10.45
N ASP A 260 3.37 37.49 11.46
CA ASP A 260 4.78 37.11 11.40
C ASP A 260 5.07 35.64 11.82
N GLY A 261 4.02 34.83 12.02
CA GLY A 261 4.14 33.43 12.42
C GLY A 261 4.42 33.19 13.91
N ARG A 262 4.63 34.23 14.73
CA ARG A 262 4.75 34.09 16.20
C ARG A 262 3.41 33.67 16.82
N ALA A 263 3.46 32.90 17.91
CA ALA A 263 2.27 32.57 18.69
C ALA A 263 1.70 33.87 19.29
N ALA A 264 0.41 34.13 19.08
CA ALA A 264 -0.21 35.37 19.53
C ALA A 264 -1.12 35.15 20.74
N ARG A 265 -1.13 36.13 21.65
CA ARG A 265 -2.04 36.11 22.81
C ARG A 265 -3.48 36.33 22.35
N TYR A 266 -3.67 37.22 21.38
CA TYR A 266 -4.95 37.46 20.72
C TYR A 266 -4.82 37.33 19.21
N ASN A 267 -5.70 36.54 18.59
CA ASN A 267 -5.81 36.45 17.13
C ASN A 267 -6.98 37.33 16.67
N LEU A 268 -6.69 38.40 15.95
CA LEU A 268 -7.66 39.27 15.30
C LEU A 268 -8.04 38.65 13.96
N CYS A 269 -9.11 37.85 13.96
CA CYS A 269 -9.56 37.10 12.79
C CYS A 269 -10.44 37.97 11.89
N LEU A 270 -10.05 38.11 10.62
CA LEU A 270 -10.75 38.87 9.58
C LEU A 270 -11.21 37.93 8.46
N LEU A 271 -12.33 38.21 7.82
CA LEU A 271 -12.78 37.52 6.61
C LEU A 271 -12.68 38.47 5.42
N LEU A 272 -11.95 38.07 4.38
CA LEU A 272 -11.85 38.75 3.10
C LEU A 272 -12.81 38.07 2.11
N GLU A 273 -13.85 38.78 1.66
CA GLU A 273 -14.77 38.35 0.61
C GLU A 273 -14.99 39.52 -0.36
N ASN A 274 -14.84 39.28 -1.67
CA ASN A 274 -15.04 40.29 -2.72
C ASN A 274 -14.30 41.62 -2.47
N ASN A 275 -13.01 41.54 -2.08
CA ASN A 275 -12.15 42.68 -1.72
C ASN A 275 -12.68 43.54 -0.55
N HIS A 276 -13.55 42.99 0.31
CA HIS A 276 -14.07 43.64 1.51
C HIS A 276 -13.76 42.83 2.78
N TYR A 277 -13.38 43.53 3.87
CA TYR A 277 -13.01 42.89 5.13
C TYR A 277 -14.16 42.91 6.15
N HIS A 278 -14.39 41.77 6.78
CA HIS A 278 -15.29 41.58 7.90
C HIS A 278 -14.54 41.08 9.14
N PHE A 279 -15.09 41.27 10.33
CA PHE A 279 -14.48 40.77 11.57
C PHE A 279 -15.10 39.42 11.97
N ILE A 280 -14.27 38.47 12.38
CA ILE A 280 -14.69 37.13 12.83
C ILE A 280 -14.54 37.03 14.34
N GLY A 281 -15.67 36.90 15.03
CA GLY A 281 -15.70 36.78 16.48
C GLY A 281 -15.27 35.40 17.01
N ARG A 282 -15.63 34.32 16.31
CA ARG A 282 -15.29 32.94 16.70
C ARG A 282 -14.97 32.14 15.44
N PRO A 283 -13.68 31.91 15.11
CA PRO A 283 -13.28 31.22 13.88
C PRO A 283 -13.76 29.76 13.83
N GLU A 284 -14.02 29.12 14.98
CA GLU A 284 -14.53 27.75 15.08
C GLU A 284 -15.88 27.57 14.37
N GLN A 285 -16.73 28.62 14.37
CA GLN A 285 -18.03 28.61 13.71
C GLN A 285 -17.91 28.61 12.18
N LEU A 286 -16.78 29.04 11.61
CA LEU A 286 -16.54 28.94 10.17
C LEU A 286 -16.44 27.48 9.72
N PHE A 287 -15.89 26.62 10.58
CA PHE A 287 -15.60 25.22 10.29
C PHE A 287 -16.61 24.23 10.89
N SER A 288 -17.61 24.71 11.64
CA SER A 288 -18.55 23.87 12.40
C SER A 288 -17.87 22.89 13.36
N VAL A 289 -16.77 23.31 14.01
CA VAL A 289 -16.02 22.49 14.99
C VAL A 289 -16.09 23.08 16.39
N GLN A 290 -15.84 22.26 17.42
CA GLN A 290 -15.85 22.74 18.81
C GLN A 290 -14.68 23.66 19.15
N ARG A 291 -13.47 23.35 18.65
CA ARG A 291 -12.25 24.18 18.82
C ARG A 291 -11.39 24.12 17.57
N TYR A 292 -10.77 25.24 17.22
CA TYR A 292 -9.89 25.39 16.07
C TYR A 292 -8.60 26.09 16.49
N CYS A 293 -7.45 25.53 16.16
CA CYS A 293 -6.16 26.12 16.49
C CYS A 293 -5.67 26.92 15.29
N ILE A 294 -5.45 28.23 15.46
CA ILE A 294 -4.86 29.08 14.42
C ILE A 294 -3.41 28.66 14.15
N ASP A 295 -2.63 28.32 15.18
CA ASP A 295 -1.21 27.97 15.01
C ASP A 295 -1.02 26.64 14.28
N CYS A 296 -1.87 25.64 14.55
CA CYS A 296 -1.85 24.35 13.85
C CYS A 296 -2.74 24.27 12.60
N GLU A 297 -3.61 25.27 12.38
CA GLU A 297 -4.59 25.35 11.29
C GLU A 297 -5.54 24.13 11.20
N ARG A 298 -5.86 23.52 12.34
CA ARG A 298 -6.69 22.31 12.44
C ARG A 298 -7.66 22.34 13.60
N SER A 299 -8.75 21.57 13.47
CA SER A 299 -9.68 21.31 14.57
C SER A 299 -9.06 20.37 15.61
N TYR A 300 -9.40 20.56 16.87
CA TYR A 300 -8.88 19.73 17.96
C TYR A 300 -9.88 19.55 19.10
N THR A 301 -9.66 18.57 19.95
CA THR A 301 -10.28 18.49 21.29
C THR A 301 -9.27 18.92 22.35
N ARG A 302 -9.73 19.47 23.48
CA ARG A 302 -8.85 19.93 24.59
C ARG A 302 -7.75 18.92 24.95
N TRP A 303 -8.04 17.63 24.80
CA TRP A 303 -7.19 16.51 25.19
C TRP A 303 -6.27 15.96 24.10
N THR A 304 -6.54 16.25 22.82
CA THR A 304 -5.68 15.84 21.70
C THR A 304 -4.80 16.97 21.17
N HIS A 305 -5.06 18.21 21.57
CA HIS A 305 -4.37 19.38 21.04
C HIS A 305 -2.85 19.35 21.22
N TRP A 306 -2.37 18.90 22.38
CA TRP A 306 -0.94 18.83 22.70
C TRP A 306 -0.17 17.87 21.77
N SER A 307 -0.86 16.97 21.06
CA SER A 307 -0.26 16.05 20.10
C SER A 307 0.15 16.82 18.83
N GLY A 308 1.37 17.38 18.86
CA GLY A 308 1.97 18.08 17.72
C GLY A 308 1.60 19.56 17.60
N CYS A 309 1.11 20.20 18.66
CA CYS A 309 0.94 21.67 18.71
C CYS A 309 2.11 22.32 19.45
N SER A 310 2.79 23.27 18.81
CA SER A 310 3.93 24.00 19.37
C SER A 310 3.56 25.06 20.41
N VAL A 311 2.26 25.35 20.60
CA VAL A 311 1.77 26.41 21.50
C VAL A 311 0.94 25.87 22.67
N VAL A 312 1.14 24.60 23.03
CA VAL A 312 0.39 23.89 24.09
C VAL A 312 1.34 23.12 24.98
N CYS A 313 1.19 23.25 26.30
CA CYS A 313 1.94 22.45 27.25
C CYS A 313 1.30 21.07 27.43
N ARG A 314 2.02 19.99 27.13
CA ARG A 314 1.54 18.60 27.34
C ARG A 314 1.23 18.24 28.80
N PHE A 315 1.79 18.98 29.76
CA PHE A 315 1.71 18.68 31.20
C PHE A 315 0.58 19.42 31.92
N CYS A 316 0.44 20.74 31.72
CA CYS A 316 -0.67 21.51 32.31
C CYS A 316 -1.83 21.76 31.35
N MET A 317 -1.70 21.40 30.07
CA MET A 317 -2.70 21.62 29.01
C MET A 317 -3.06 23.10 28.75
N ARG A 318 -2.29 24.04 29.31
CA ARG A 318 -2.40 25.47 28.99
C ARG A 318 -1.82 25.75 27.59
N SER A 319 -2.35 26.77 26.92
CA SER A 319 -2.04 27.11 25.54
C SER A 319 -1.88 28.62 25.35
N GLY A 320 -1.05 29.05 24.38
CA GLY A 320 -0.77 30.46 24.10
C GLY A 320 0.73 30.75 23.99
N VAL A 321 1.10 32.04 24.00
CA VAL A 321 2.46 32.56 23.74
C VAL A 321 3.51 31.99 24.69
N ASN A 322 3.14 31.71 25.95
CA ASN A 322 4.05 31.23 26.98
C ASN A 322 4.07 29.69 27.12
N PHE A 323 3.59 28.98 26.10
CA PHE A 323 3.46 27.53 26.12
C PHE A 323 4.12 26.90 24.88
N PRO A 324 4.78 25.72 24.99
CA PRO A 324 4.91 24.87 26.18
C PRO A 324 5.61 25.56 27.36
N CYS A 325 5.24 25.18 28.58
CA CYS A 325 5.79 25.81 29.79
C CYS A 325 7.31 25.72 29.76
N GLN A 326 7.99 26.86 29.87
CA GLN A 326 9.45 26.90 29.99
C GLN A 326 9.92 26.22 31.27
N ILE A 327 11.09 25.58 31.17
CA ILE A 327 11.69 24.86 32.29
C ILE A 327 12.41 25.89 33.17
N SER A 328 11.96 26.06 34.40
CA SER A 328 12.61 26.91 35.40
C SER A 328 12.90 26.17 36.71
N GLU A 329 12.03 25.25 37.09
CA GLU A 329 12.15 24.47 38.33
C GLU A 329 11.44 23.12 38.09
N LYS A 330 12.18 22.04 37.84
CA LYS A 330 11.55 20.74 37.55
C LYS A 330 10.91 20.17 38.83
N VAL A 331 9.58 20.02 38.85
CA VAL A 331 8.80 19.53 40.00
C VAL A 331 8.17 18.17 39.68
N LEU A 332 8.53 17.12 40.41
CA LEU A 332 7.93 15.78 40.29
C LEU A 332 6.63 15.69 41.10
N CYS A 333 5.56 15.18 40.48
CA CYS A 333 4.36 14.78 41.22
C CYS A 333 4.43 13.32 41.63
N GLN A 334 4.43 13.06 42.94
CA GLN A 334 4.48 11.70 43.49
C GLN A 334 3.20 10.89 43.22
N ASP A 335 2.06 11.56 43.00
CA ASP A 335 0.78 10.89 42.76
C ASP A 335 0.60 10.42 41.31
N CYS A 336 0.90 11.28 40.34
CA CYS A 336 0.71 10.97 38.92
C CYS A 336 2.00 10.57 38.19
N GLY A 337 3.17 10.71 38.82
CA GLY A 337 4.48 10.35 38.26
C GLY A 337 5.04 11.32 37.21
N PHE A 338 4.31 12.38 36.85
CA PHE A 338 4.78 13.36 35.87
C PHE A 338 5.77 14.36 36.48
N VAL A 339 6.80 14.73 35.70
CA VAL A 339 7.71 15.84 36.01
C VAL A 339 7.25 17.09 35.27
N PHE A 340 6.98 18.15 36.02
CA PHE A 340 6.50 19.43 35.52
C PHE A 340 7.67 20.41 35.37
N PRO A 341 7.67 21.26 34.32
CA PRO A 341 8.79 22.16 34.01
C PRO A 341 8.97 23.34 34.98
N ASN A 342 7.93 23.73 35.71
CA ASN A 342 7.95 24.80 36.72
C ASN A 342 6.82 24.63 37.74
N ARG A 343 6.92 25.33 38.88
CA ARG A 343 5.92 25.25 39.96
C ARG A 343 4.52 25.65 39.51
N SER A 344 4.37 26.68 38.68
CA SER A 344 3.06 27.06 38.10
C SER A 344 2.43 25.94 37.26
N CYS A 345 3.24 25.21 36.49
CA CYS A 345 2.79 24.08 35.68
C CYS A 345 2.36 22.91 36.56
N PHE A 346 3.04 22.72 37.69
CA PHE A 346 2.65 21.78 38.74
C PHE A 346 1.35 22.23 39.42
N ASP A 347 1.26 23.41 40.03
CA ASP A 347 0.05 23.79 40.77
C ASP A 347 -1.21 23.75 39.88
N TYR A 348 -1.10 24.14 38.61
CA TYR A 348 -2.21 24.06 37.66
C TYR A 348 -2.67 22.63 37.33
N HIS A 349 -1.78 21.63 37.37
CA HIS A 349 -2.16 20.23 37.15
C HIS A 349 -3.01 19.66 38.30
N LEU A 350 -2.92 20.26 39.49
CA LEU A 350 -3.70 19.89 40.67
C LEU A 350 -5.10 20.55 40.71
N ILE A 351 -5.28 21.70 40.04
CA ILE A 351 -6.47 22.56 40.23
C ILE A 351 -7.47 22.48 39.06
N ASN A 352 -7.07 22.00 37.87
CA ASN A 352 -7.86 22.17 36.64
C ASN A 352 -8.97 21.10 36.40
N ASP A 353 -10.14 21.54 35.91
CA ASP A 353 -11.38 20.77 35.72
C ASP A 353 -11.45 19.89 34.44
N ALA A 354 -12.08 18.70 34.55
CA ALA A 354 -12.45 17.81 33.45
C ALA A 354 -13.99 17.69 33.25
N PRO A 355 -14.52 17.54 32.01
CA PRO A 355 -15.97 17.52 31.73
C PRO A 355 -16.66 16.17 31.98
N GLU A 356 -18.00 16.25 32.13
CA GLU A 356 -19.04 15.24 32.47
C GLU A 356 -18.94 13.84 31.81
N GLU A 357 -18.29 13.73 30.66
CA GLU A 357 -18.40 12.60 29.73
C GLU A 357 -17.77 11.29 30.24
N PHE A 358 -17.06 11.33 31.37
CA PHE A 358 -16.35 10.19 31.94
C PHE A 358 -16.82 9.76 33.35
N ILE A 359 -17.85 10.41 33.92
CA ILE A 359 -18.41 10.06 35.25
C ILE A 359 -19.79 9.42 35.06
N ARG A 360 -19.90 8.10 35.27
CA ARG A 360 -21.19 7.39 35.32
C ARG A 360 -21.67 7.29 36.78
N CYS A 361 -22.28 8.36 37.32
CA CYS A 361 -23.28 8.32 38.41
C CYS A 361 -23.71 9.73 38.83
N ASP A 362 -24.98 9.87 39.27
CA ASP A 362 -25.71 11.10 39.63
C ASP A 362 -25.22 11.82 40.92
N SER A 363 -23.93 11.88 41.20
CA SER A 363 -23.39 12.69 42.31
C SER A 363 -22.17 13.52 41.88
N ARG A 364 -22.36 14.84 41.81
CA ARG A 364 -21.36 15.83 41.35
C ARG A 364 -20.12 15.85 42.23
N THR A 365 -19.01 15.25 41.77
CA THR A 365 -17.69 15.45 42.38
C THR A 365 -16.62 15.73 41.33
N PHE A 366 -15.87 16.82 41.54
CA PHE A 366 -14.84 17.39 40.66
C PHE A 366 -13.53 16.60 40.75
N VAL A 367 -12.75 16.46 39.66
CA VAL A 367 -11.46 15.74 39.62
C VAL A 367 -10.38 16.46 38.78
N SER A 368 -9.15 16.52 39.30
CA SER A 368 -7.98 17.21 38.71
C SER A 368 -7.25 16.42 37.60
N ILE A 369 -6.36 17.07 36.83
CA ILE A 369 -5.50 16.38 35.84
C ILE A 369 -4.67 15.26 36.51
N CYS A 370 -4.18 15.49 37.73
CA CYS A 370 -3.44 14.51 38.54
C CYS A 370 -4.27 13.23 38.83
N GLN A 371 -5.53 13.42 39.19
CA GLN A 371 -6.47 12.34 39.48
C GLN A 371 -6.99 11.67 38.19
N MET A 372 -6.90 12.35 37.06
CA MET A 372 -7.34 11.82 35.76
C MET A 372 -6.28 10.92 35.10
N ARG A 373 -5.01 11.32 35.10
CA ARG A 373 -3.93 10.58 34.42
C ARG A 373 -2.74 10.33 35.33
N ARG A 374 -2.12 9.17 35.21
CA ARG A 374 -0.87 8.82 35.91
C ARG A 374 0.05 8.02 34.99
N ILE A 375 1.32 7.92 35.35
CA ILE A 375 2.24 6.95 34.78
C ILE A 375 1.99 5.61 35.46
N CYS A 376 1.89 4.54 34.67
CA CYS A 376 1.81 3.18 35.22
C CYS A 376 3.18 2.76 35.77
N ASN A 377 3.26 2.37 37.04
CA ASN A 377 4.52 1.99 37.71
C ASN A 377 5.15 0.67 37.18
N ILE A 378 4.53 0.00 36.20
CA ILE A 378 4.99 -1.30 35.65
C ILE A 378 5.32 -1.18 34.15
N CYS A 379 4.49 -0.47 33.38
CA CYS A 379 4.69 -0.32 31.93
C CYS A 379 5.03 1.11 31.49
N HIS A 380 5.09 2.06 32.43
CA HIS A 380 5.48 3.47 32.26
C HIS A 380 4.67 4.24 31.20
N LEU A 381 3.54 3.67 30.73
CA LEU A 381 2.58 4.35 29.88
C LEU A 381 1.74 5.34 30.69
N ILE A 382 1.34 6.42 30.02
CA ILE A 382 0.33 7.34 30.53
C ILE A 382 -1.01 6.62 30.50
N ILE A 383 -1.59 6.40 31.67
CA ILE A 383 -2.87 5.72 31.85
C ILE A 383 -3.89 6.69 32.45
N TYR A 384 -5.14 6.55 32.01
CA TYR A 384 -6.27 7.32 32.55
C TYR A 384 -6.88 6.53 33.70
N ARG A 385 -6.95 7.10 34.91
CA ARG A 385 -7.32 6.38 36.15
C ARG A 385 -8.73 5.76 36.11
N GLN A 386 -9.64 6.28 35.28
CA GLN A 386 -11.00 5.76 35.12
C GLN A 386 -11.13 4.66 34.06
N GLN A 387 -10.09 4.40 33.26
CA GLN A 387 -10.05 3.27 32.35
C GLN A 387 -9.36 2.11 33.05
N GLN A 388 -9.93 0.90 32.97
CA GLN A 388 -9.25 -0.30 33.43
C GLN A 388 -7.99 -0.49 32.58
N HIS A 389 -6.85 -0.11 33.15
CA HIS A 389 -5.54 -0.40 32.57
C HIS A 389 -5.13 -1.81 32.99
N GLU A 390 -5.35 -2.77 32.10
CA GLU A 390 -4.73 -4.09 32.22
C GLU A 390 -3.27 -3.98 31.79
N CYS A 391 -2.37 -4.02 32.76
CA CYS A 391 -0.94 -4.01 32.48
C CYS A 391 -0.52 -5.34 31.83
N ARG A 392 -0.28 -5.33 30.51
CA ARG A 392 0.15 -6.51 29.74
C ARG A 392 1.34 -7.25 30.37
N ARG A 393 2.28 -6.54 31.00
CA ARG A 393 3.43 -7.13 31.70
C ARG A 393 3.03 -7.96 32.93
N GLN A 394 1.98 -7.57 33.65
CA GLN A 394 1.47 -8.32 34.81
C GLN A 394 0.67 -9.57 34.38
N GLN A 395 -0.07 -9.51 33.27
CA GLN A 395 -0.75 -10.68 32.71
C GLN A 395 0.23 -11.69 32.07
N GLN A 396 1.32 -11.21 31.47
CA GLN A 396 2.37 -12.06 30.90
C GLN A 396 3.11 -12.91 31.93
N GLN A 397 3.14 -12.50 33.21
CA GLN A 397 3.79 -13.25 34.29
C GLN A 397 2.88 -14.30 34.98
N GLN A 398 1.55 -14.27 34.77
CA GLN A 398 0.62 -15.05 35.61
C GLN A 398 -0.35 -16.01 34.91
N GLN A 399 -0.46 -16.04 33.58
CA GLN A 399 -1.41 -16.96 32.92
C GLN A 399 -0.80 -17.72 31.75
N ASN A 400 -1.04 -19.04 31.73
CA ASN A 400 -0.82 -19.90 30.57
C ASN A 400 -1.50 -19.27 29.33
N LEU A 401 -0.69 -18.69 28.45
CA LEU A 401 -1.10 -17.84 27.32
C LEU A 401 -1.67 -18.68 26.16
N ILE A 402 -2.97 -18.96 26.22
CA ILE A 402 -3.71 -19.43 25.05
C ILE A 402 -4.07 -18.20 24.20
N CYS A 403 -3.56 -18.13 22.98
CA CYS A 403 -3.83 -17.01 22.08
C CYS A 403 -5.31 -17.02 21.64
N LYS A 404 -6.00 -15.87 21.81
CA LYS A 404 -7.43 -15.73 21.44
C LYS A 404 -7.72 -15.94 19.94
N LYS A 405 -6.70 -15.90 19.07
CA LYS A 405 -6.85 -16.04 17.60
C LYS A 405 -6.72 -17.48 17.12
N CYS A 406 -5.62 -18.16 17.45
CA CYS A 406 -5.41 -19.56 17.07
C CYS A 406 -5.87 -20.56 18.11
N ARG A 407 -6.19 -20.11 19.33
CA ARG A 407 -6.45 -20.99 20.49
C ARG A 407 -5.29 -21.93 20.83
N GLY A 408 -4.10 -21.67 20.30
CA GLY A 408 -2.86 -22.39 20.59
C GLY A 408 -2.02 -21.71 21.68
N PRO A 409 -1.05 -22.44 22.27
CA PRO A 409 -0.20 -21.93 23.34
C PRO A 409 0.94 -21.06 22.76
N HIS A 410 0.75 -19.74 22.72
CA HIS A 410 1.83 -18.80 22.38
C HIS A 410 1.53 -17.39 22.90
N THR A 411 2.59 -16.59 23.08
CA THR A 411 2.50 -15.19 23.55
C THR A 411 2.04 -14.24 22.43
N GLU A 412 1.61 -13.03 22.76
CA GLU A 412 1.27 -12.01 21.75
C GLU A 412 2.49 -11.51 20.95
N GLU A 413 3.69 -11.70 21.48
CA GLU A 413 4.95 -11.31 20.84
C GLU A 413 5.37 -12.31 19.76
N LEU A 414 5.00 -13.57 19.91
CA LEU A 414 5.19 -14.59 18.88
C LEU A 414 4.11 -14.48 17.80
N PRO A 415 4.47 -14.74 16.52
CA PRO A 415 3.49 -14.80 15.46
C PRO A 415 2.44 -15.90 15.70
N CYS A 416 1.30 -15.81 15.03
CA CYS A 416 0.22 -16.78 15.22
C CYS A 416 0.37 -17.97 14.26
N TYR A 417 -0.31 -19.09 14.54
CA TYR A 417 -0.39 -20.24 13.64
C TYR A 417 -1.48 -20.07 12.58
N ILE A 418 -1.23 -20.56 11.37
CA ILE A 418 -2.26 -20.72 10.33
C ILE A 418 -3.31 -21.69 10.85
N GLN A 419 -4.59 -21.27 10.81
CA GLN A 419 -5.67 -22.06 11.40
C GLN A 419 -6.33 -23.02 10.40
N PRO A 420 -6.65 -24.25 10.80
CA PRO A 420 -7.53 -25.09 10.02
C PRO A 420 -8.92 -24.46 9.90
N LEU A 421 -9.60 -24.73 8.79
CA LEU A 421 -10.97 -24.27 8.56
C LEU A 421 -11.92 -25.38 8.99
N LYS A 422 -12.71 -25.12 10.04
CA LYS A 422 -13.75 -26.06 10.48
C LYS A 422 -14.82 -26.20 9.39
N ALA A 423 -15.27 -27.44 9.16
CA ALA A 423 -16.48 -27.67 8.38
C ALA A 423 -17.67 -27.06 9.14
N GLU A 424 -18.60 -26.41 8.41
CA GLU A 424 -19.90 -26.08 8.99
C GLU A 424 -20.61 -27.42 9.21
N GLU A 425 -20.69 -27.88 10.46
CA GLU A 425 -21.52 -29.01 10.82
C GLU A 425 -22.99 -28.59 10.60
N ASP A 426 -23.69 -29.30 9.71
CA ASP A 426 -25.15 -29.26 9.61
C ASP A 426 -25.71 -29.90 10.90
N SER A 427 -25.67 -29.16 12.01
CA SER A 427 -26.29 -29.58 13.26
C SER A 427 -27.80 -29.33 13.15
N ASP A 428 -28.57 -30.39 12.94
CA ASP A 428 -30.04 -30.44 13.02
C ASP A 428 -30.58 -30.25 14.45
N GLU A 429 -29.84 -29.55 15.33
CA GLU A 429 -30.30 -29.25 16.69
C GLU A 429 -30.92 -27.86 16.73
N GLU A 430 -32.26 -27.85 16.73
CA GLU A 430 -33.08 -26.73 17.17
C GLU A 430 -32.77 -26.42 18.64
N ASP A 431 -31.86 -25.50 18.91
CA ASP A 431 -31.84 -24.87 20.23
C ASP A 431 -31.43 -23.40 20.24
N GLN A 432 -32.08 -22.68 21.14
CA GLN A 432 -32.27 -21.24 21.15
C GLN A 432 -31.04 -20.50 21.70
N GLN A 433 -30.36 -19.70 20.85
CA GLN A 433 -29.60 -18.44 21.08
C GLN A 433 -28.32 -18.35 20.22
N PRO A 434 -27.73 -17.16 19.99
CA PRO A 434 -28.22 -16.02 19.21
C PRO A 434 -27.56 -15.95 17.80
N GLN A 435 -28.37 -15.71 16.76
CA GLN A 435 -28.00 -15.26 15.41
C GLN A 435 -26.72 -15.86 14.75
N LYS A 436 -26.68 -17.17 14.50
CA LYS A 436 -25.80 -17.73 13.45
C LYS A 436 -26.20 -17.07 12.10
N LYS A 437 -25.32 -16.25 11.52
CA LYS A 437 -25.53 -15.63 10.19
C LYS A 437 -25.69 -16.74 9.13
N ARG A 438 -26.92 -17.11 8.78
CA ARG A 438 -27.23 -17.97 7.62
C ARG A 438 -26.50 -17.42 6.39
N GLN A 439 -25.70 -18.27 5.71
CA GLN A 439 -25.03 -17.88 4.47
C GLN A 439 -26.07 -17.44 3.42
N SER A 440 -25.81 -16.31 2.75
CA SER A 440 -26.70 -15.80 1.69
C SER A 440 -26.76 -16.79 0.51
N PRO A 441 -27.94 -17.10 -0.03
CA PRO A 441 -28.06 -17.97 -1.20
C PRO A 441 -27.30 -17.41 -2.41
N ILE A 442 -26.72 -18.30 -3.22
CA ILE A 442 -25.84 -17.96 -4.35
C ILE A 442 -26.64 -17.92 -5.66
N ARG A 443 -26.38 -16.87 -6.47
CA ARG A 443 -26.81 -16.75 -7.86
C ARG A 443 -25.57 -16.55 -8.75
N LEU A 444 -25.36 -17.40 -9.74
CA LEU A 444 -24.28 -17.26 -10.71
C LEU A 444 -24.78 -16.47 -11.93
N CYS A 445 -23.94 -15.58 -12.44
CA CYS A 445 -24.17 -14.80 -13.66
C CYS A 445 -22.93 -14.95 -14.53
N PHE A 446 -23.05 -15.63 -15.66
CA PHE A 446 -21.99 -15.78 -16.65
C PHE A 446 -22.20 -14.71 -17.71
N PHE A 447 -21.15 -14.00 -18.12
CA PHE A 447 -21.29 -12.98 -19.15
C PHE A 447 -20.01 -12.78 -19.93
N ASP A 448 -20.18 -12.22 -21.12
CA ASP A 448 -19.12 -11.84 -22.05
C ASP A 448 -19.54 -10.55 -22.77
N ALA A 449 -18.56 -9.72 -23.14
CA ALA A 449 -18.80 -8.42 -23.76
C ALA A 449 -18.04 -8.26 -25.08
N GLU A 450 -18.77 -7.82 -26.12
CA GLU A 450 -18.18 -7.50 -27.42
C GLU A 450 -18.08 -5.99 -27.61
N THR A 451 -16.96 -5.55 -28.19
CA THR A 451 -16.65 -4.12 -28.40
C THR A 451 -16.28 -3.83 -29.85
N SER A 452 -16.66 -2.65 -30.34
CA SER A 452 -16.15 -2.08 -31.58
C SER A 452 -14.92 -1.20 -31.31
N GLN A 453 -14.03 -1.08 -32.29
CA GLN A 453 -12.81 -0.25 -32.24
C GLN A 453 -12.85 0.93 -33.24
N ASP A 454 -14.03 1.51 -33.43
CA ASP A 454 -14.26 2.54 -34.46
C ASP A 454 -13.66 3.92 -34.09
N GLU A 455 -13.48 4.21 -32.80
CA GLU A 455 -13.04 5.52 -32.30
C GLU A 455 -11.52 5.55 -32.07
N ASN A 456 -10.81 6.42 -32.78
CA ASN A 456 -9.40 6.70 -32.52
C ASN A 456 -9.24 7.54 -31.24
N ILE A 457 -8.26 7.18 -30.42
CA ILE A 457 -7.82 7.97 -29.26
C ILE A 457 -6.34 8.25 -29.38
N GLN A 458 -5.97 9.52 -29.20
CA GLN A 458 -4.59 9.91 -29.01
C GLN A 458 -4.21 9.69 -27.54
N ILE A 459 -3.41 8.65 -27.27
CA ILE A 459 -3.00 8.27 -25.91
C ILE A 459 -1.82 9.14 -25.45
N SER A 460 -0.93 9.51 -26.38
CA SER A 460 0.14 10.49 -26.15
C SER A 460 0.58 11.12 -27.47
N CYS A 461 1.50 12.11 -27.44
CA CYS A 461 2.02 12.79 -28.63
C CYS A 461 2.53 11.81 -29.72
N ASN A 462 2.95 10.60 -29.35
CA ASN A 462 3.52 9.61 -30.27
C ASN A 462 2.75 8.27 -30.31
N ILE A 463 1.59 8.15 -29.64
CA ILE A 463 0.85 6.88 -29.56
C ILE A 463 -0.63 7.13 -29.88
N ASN A 464 -1.06 6.62 -31.03
CA ASN A 464 -2.46 6.49 -31.39
C ASN A 464 -2.96 5.09 -31.00
N GLY A 465 -4.16 5.00 -30.45
CA GLY A 465 -4.82 3.74 -30.14
C GLY A 465 -6.31 3.79 -30.52
N TYR A 466 -6.97 2.65 -30.38
CA TYR A 466 -8.41 2.54 -30.61
C TYR A 466 -9.15 2.40 -29.29
N LYS A 467 -10.28 3.10 -29.16
CA LYS A 467 -11.18 2.97 -28.01
C LYS A 467 -12.04 1.72 -28.18
N HIS A 468 -12.09 0.88 -27.15
CA HIS A 468 -13.06 -0.19 -27.07
C HIS A 468 -14.43 0.37 -26.67
N VAL A 469 -15.39 0.33 -27.58
CA VAL A 469 -16.76 0.78 -27.33
C VAL A 469 -17.68 -0.43 -27.23
N PRO A 470 -18.29 -0.71 -26.05
CA PRO A 470 -19.20 -1.85 -25.88
C PRO A 470 -20.41 -1.77 -26.80
N ILE A 471 -20.69 -2.87 -27.51
CA ILE A 471 -21.85 -2.99 -28.42
C ILE A 471 -22.82 -4.09 -27.99
N LEU A 472 -22.35 -5.13 -27.32
CA LEU A 472 -23.16 -6.27 -26.87
C LEU A 472 -22.60 -6.82 -25.56
N ILE A 473 -23.49 -7.16 -24.63
CA ILE A 473 -23.21 -8.05 -23.48
C ILE A 473 -24.29 -9.12 -23.46
N ILE A 474 -23.89 -10.37 -23.45
CA ILE A 474 -24.80 -11.50 -23.20
C ILE A 474 -24.54 -12.02 -21.79
N ALA A 475 -25.62 -12.26 -21.03
CA ALA A 475 -25.51 -12.79 -19.67
C ALA A 475 -26.48 -13.95 -19.41
N GLU A 476 -25.98 -15.05 -18.85
CA GLU A 476 -26.74 -16.22 -18.45
C GLU A 476 -26.76 -16.41 -16.93
N ILE A 477 -27.93 -16.76 -16.36
CA ILE A 477 -28.15 -16.71 -14.91
C ILE A 477 -28.80 -17.97 -14.37
N ILE A 478 -28.19 -18.52 -13.33
CA ILE A 478 -28.67 -19.71 -12.63
C ILE A 478 -28.35 -19.63 -11.13
N CYS A 479 -29.27 -20.07 -10.26
CA CYS A 479 -29.12 -20.04 -8.82
C CYS A 479 -28.88 -21.44 -8.27
N GLU A 480 -28.33 -21.49 -7.06
CA GLU A 480 -27.99 -22.73 -6.37
C GLU A 480 -29.14 -23.75 -6.35
N ASN A 481 -30.36 -23.31 -6.03
CA ASN A 481 -31.51 -24.21 -5.95
C ASN A 481 -31.85 -24.85 -7.30
N CYS A 482 -31.66 -24.14 -8.42
CA CYS A 482 -31.91 -24.70 -9.76
C CYS A 482 -30.80 -25.68 -10.16
N ILE A 483 -29.55 -25.36 -9.83
CA ILE A 483 -28.40 -26.28 -10.05
C ILE A 483 -28.63 -27.59 -9.30
N LYS A 484 -28.98 -27.51 -8.00
CA LYS A 484 -29.26 -28.69 -7.16
C LYS A 484 -30.47 -29.51 -7.64
N ALA A 485 -31.47 -28.85 -8.22
CA ALA A 485 -32.64 -29.51 -8.80
C ALA A 485 -32.39 -30.08 -10.21
N GLY A 486 -31.19 -29.96 -10.76
CA GLY A 486 -30.87 -30.43 -12.12
C GLY A 486 -31.50 -29.61 -13.25
N ILE A 487 -32.04 -28.42 -12.94
CA ILE A 487 -32.69 -27.55 -13.92
C ILE A 487 -31.64 -26.77 -14.70
N LYS A 488 -31.64 -26.93 -16.03
CA LYS A 488 -30.72 -26.25 -16.93
C LYS A 488 -31.27 -24.90 -17.39
N ILE A 489 -30.47 -24.13 -18.11
CA ILE A 489 -30.90 -22.81 -18.62
C ILE A 489 -31.87 -22.97 -19.79
N GLU A 490 -31.73 -24.06 -20.54
CA GLU A 490 -32.53 -24.44 -21.70
C GLU A 490 -33.95 -24.88 -21.31
N ASP A 491 -34.19 -25.24 -20.04
CA ASP A 491 -35.49 -25.65 -19.51
C ASP A 491 -36.43 -24.45 -19.28
N VAL A 492 -36.86 -23.82 -20.38
CA VAL A 492 -37.70 -22.62 -20.36
C VAL A 492 -39.00 -22.89 -19.59
N GLY A 493 -39.23 -22.13 -18.51
CA GLY A 493 -40.41 -22.24 -17.65
C GLY A 493 -40.20 -23.06 -16.37
N GLN A 494 -39.17 -23.90 -16.29
CA GLN A 494 -38.89 -24.71 -15.09
C GLN A 494 -38.09 -23.92 -14.03
N ARG A 495 -38.48 -24.08 -12.76
CA ARG A 495 -37.85 -23.41 -11.61
C ARG A 495 -37.93 -24.27 -10.36
N ALA A 496 -36.82 -24.31 -9.62
CA ALA A 496 -36.79 -24.95 -8.31
C ALA A 496 -37.60 -24.16 -7.28
N VAL A 497 -38.05 -24.85 -6.22
CA VAL A 497 -38.64 -24.20 -5.05
C VAL A 497 -37.64 -23.20 -4.44
N GLY A 498 -38.10 -21.97 -4.17
CA GLY A 498 -37.25 -20.88 -3.67
C GLY A 498 -36.24 -20.33 -4.70
N CYS A 499 -36.46 -20.52 -6.01
CA CYS A 499 -35.56 -20.03 -7.06
C CYS A 499 -35.28 -18.51 -7.00
N PHE A 500 -34.00 -18.14 -7.09
CA PHE A 500 -33.51 -16.75 -7.12
C PHE A 500 -33.08 -16.23 -8.50
N CYS A 501 -33.38 -16.95 -9.58
CA CYS A 501 -32.97 -16.56 -10.94
C CYS A 501 -33.73 -15.35 -11.50
N GLY A 502 -34.69 -14.81 -10.75
CA GLY A 502 -35.50 -13.64 -11.12
C GLY A 502 -36.80 -14.03 -11.84
N LYS A 503 -37.94 -13.43 -11.47
CA LYS A 503 -39.21 -13.55 -12.23
C LYS A 503 -39.27 -12.37 -13.21
N PRO A 504 -39.58 -12.59 -14.50
CA PRO A 504 -39.75 -11.48 -15.44
C PRO A 504 -40.88 -10.56 -14.94
N ARG A 505 -40.54 -9.32 -14.58
CA ARG A 505 -41.50 -8.30 -14.14
C ARG A 505 -41.21 -7.00 -14.89
N GLY A 506 -42.22 -6.47 -15.57
CA GLY A 506 -42.12 -5.23 -16.35
C GLY A 506 -41.65 -5.43 -17.80
N GLU A 507 -41.93 -4.42 -18.62
CA GLU A 507 -41.64 -4.39 -20.06
C GLU A 507 -40.13 -4.35 -20.35
N ARG A 508 -39.37 -3.55 -19.58
CA ARG A 508 -37.91 -3.43 -19.72
C ARG A 508 -37.16 -4.76 -19.54
N TRP A 509 -37.61 -5.61 -18.62
CA TRP A 509 -37.04 -6.95 -18.43
C TRP A 509 -37.33 -7.86 -19.63
N ARG A 510 -38.57 -7.82 -20.16
CA ARG A 510 -38.94 -8.62 -21.33
C ARG A 510 -38.07 -8.24 -22.53
N ASN A 511 -37.77 -6.95 -22.70
CA ASN A 511 -36.88 -6.49 -23.77
C ASN A 511 -35.46 -7.07 -23.65
N TRP A 512 -34.90 -7.17 -22.44
CA TRP A 512 -33.59 -7.80 -22.25
C TRP A 512 -33.59 -9.33 -22.43
N CYS A 513 -34.72 -10.01 -22.22
CA CYS A 513 -34.84 -11.46 -22.45
C CYS A 513 -35.18 -11.83 -23.89
N SER A 514 -35.59 -10.83 -24.67
CA SER A 514 -35.92 -10.98 -26.07
C SER A 514 -34.64 -10.81 -26.87
N PRO A 515 -34.30 -11.77 -27.74
CA PRO A 515 -33.19 -11.60 -28.65
C PRO A 515 -33.39 -10.33 -29.50
N PRO A 516 -32.36 -9.48 -29.68
CA PRO A 516 -32.53 -8.21 -30.37
C PRO A 516 -32.50 -8.42 -31.88
N PHE A 517 -33.53 -9.07 -32.43
CA PHE A 517 -33.72 -9.28 -33.86
C PHE A 517 -34.94 -8.48 -34.35
N LYS A 518 -34.77 -7.77 -35.47
CA LYS A 518 -35.87 -7.42 -36.36
C LYS A 518 -35.46 -7.90 -37.75
N ASN A 519 -36.28 -8.73 -38.37
CA ASN A 519 -36.14 -8.97 -39.81
C ASN A 519 -36.28 -7.64 -40.53
N ALA A 520 -35.48 -7.43 -41.57
CA ALA A 520 -35.76 -6.37 -42.52
C ALA A 520 -37.20 -6.55 -43.03
N ALA A 521 -37.91 -5.46 -43.30
CA ALA A 521 -39.27 -5.54 -43.83
C ALA A 521 -39.26 -6.38 -45.13
N GLY A 522 -39.86 -7.57 -45.10
CA GLY A 522 -39.89 -8.52 -46.22
C GLY A 522 -38.96 -9.75 -46.12
N ASP A 523 -38.14 -9.87 -45.07
CA ASP A 523 -37.31 -11.07 -44.84
C ASP A 523 -38.01 -12.08 -43.91
N ASN A 524 -38.32 -13.27 -44.42
CA ASN A 524 -39.05 -14.34 -43.74
C ASN A 524 -38.16 -15.58 -43.46
N THR A 525 -36.83 -15.47 -43.53
CA THR A 525 -35.95 -16.61 -43.20
C THR A 525 -36.14 -17.06 -41.75
N ALA A 526 -36.43 -18.35 -41.55
CA ALA A 526 -36.51 -18.97 -40.23
C ALA A 526 -35.11 -19.09 -39.62
N PHE A 527 -34.92 -18.51 -38.43
CA PHE A 527 -33.63 -18.52 -37.73
C PHE A 527 -33.33 -19.82 -37.00
N PRO A 528 -32.07 -20.07 -36.62
CA PRO A 528 -31.70 -21.23 -35.82
C PRO A 528 -32.51 -21.29 -34.51
N ASN A 529 -33.14 -22.43 -34.24
CA ASN A 529 -33.97 -22.69 -33.05
C ASN A 529 -33.28 -22.45 -31.67
N ARG A 530 -31.96 -22.19 -31.63
CA ARG A 530 -31.15 -22.11 -30.40
C ARG A 530 -31.20 -20.75 -29.67
N ILE A 531 -31.64 -19.67 -30.32
CA ILE A 531 -31.69 -18.32 -29.72
C ILE A 531 -33.14 -17.81 -29.71
N SER A 532 -33.95 -18.42 -28.85
CA SER A 532 -35.33 -18.00 -28.55
C SER A 532 -35.40 -17.23 -27.24
N PHE A 533 -36.58 -16.67 -26.93
CA PHE A 533 -36.82 -16.02 -25.64
C PHE A 533 -36.47 -16.96 -24.48
N ASN A 534 -35.58 -16.51 -23.60
CA ASN A 534 -35.21 -17.26 -22.41
C ASN A 534 -35.10 -16.31 -21.20
N PRO A 535 -35.90 -16.51 -20.12
CA PRO A 535 -35.90 -15.61 -18.97
C PRO A 535 -34.60 -15.65 -18.14
N ARG A 536 -33.65 -16.51 -18.49
CA ARG A 536 -32.34 -16.67 -17.85
C ARG A 536 -31.19 -16.20 -18.74
N ARG A 537 -31.45 -15.79 -19.99
CA ARG A 537 -30.46 -15.26 -20.95
C ARG A 537 -30.82 -13.82 -21.31
N MET A 538 -29.98 -12.88 -20.92
CA MET A 538 -30.17 -11.46 -21.15
C MET A 538 -29.28 -10.98 -22.28
N PHE A 539 -29.80 -10.09 -23.12
CA PHE A 539 -29.11 -9.39 -24.19
C PHE A 539 -29.13 -7.89 -23.88
N PHE A 540 -27.96 -7.32 -23.60
CA PHE A 540 -27.78 -5.88 -23.46
C PHE A 540 -27.02 -5.39 -24.68
N HIS A 541 -27.54 -4.41 -25.40
CA HIS A 541 -26.94 -4.00 -26.66
C HIS A 541 -27.19 -2.52 -26.97
N SER A 542 -26.37 -1.97 -27.86
CA SER A 542 -26.52 -0.61 -28.41
C SER A 542 -26.64 -0.61 -29.93
N PHE A 543 -26.98 -1.76 -30.52
CA PHE A 543 -27.13 -1.93 -31.98
C PHE A 543 -28.03 -0.88 -32.62
N ASP A 544 -29.20 -0.62 -32.03
CA ASP A 544 -30.22 0.24 -32.61
C ASP A 544 -30.22 1.67 -32.03
N ASN A 545 -29.49 1.89 -30.91
CA ASN A 545 -29.43 3.17 -30.22
C ASN A 545 -28.03 3.40 -29.62
N THR A 546 -27.27 4.29 -30.24
CA THR A 546 -25.89 4.58 -29.83
C THR A 546 -25.78 5.38 -28.53
N ASN A 547 -26.87 5.98 -28.06
CA ASN A 547 -26.93 6.69 -26.78
C ASN A 547 -27.11 5.75 -25.59
N GLU A 548 -27.46 4.49 -25.85
CA GLU A 548 -27.53 3.46 -24.83
C GLU A 548 -26.20 2.74 -24.69
N SER A 549 -25.86 2.37 -23.46
CA SER A 549 -24.66 1.59 -23.15
C SER A 549 -25.06 0.20 -22.68
N PRO A 550 -24.57 -0.88 -23.32
CA PRO A 550 -24.81 -2.25 -22.89
C PRO A 550 -24.37 -2.49 -21.44
N VAL A 551 -23.23 -1.91 -21.05
CA VAL A 551 -22.68 -1.99 -19.70
C VAL A 551 -23.62 -1.32 -18.70
N ASP A 552 -24.20 -0.18 -19.07
CA ASP A 552 -25.14 0.54 -18.22
C ASP A 552 -26.44 -0.24 -18.00
N GLN A 553 -26.98 -0.85 -19.06
CA GLN A 553 -28.14 -1.73 -18.94
C GLN A 553 -27.83 -2.96 -18.07
N PHE A 554 -26.63 -3.55 -18.22
CA PHE A 554 -26.18 -4.68 -17.41
C PHE A 554 -26.02 -4.32 -15.91
N LEU A 555 -25.45 -3.16 -15.61
CA LEU A 555 -25.34 -2.66 -14.22
C LEU A 555 -26.72 -2.40 -13.61
N ASP A 556 -27.64 -1.79 -14.37
CA ASP A 556 -29.03 -1.58 -13.93
C ASP A 556 -29.73 -2.91 -13.62
N TYR A 557 -29.49 -3.92 -14.44
CA TYR A 557 -29.97 -5.27 -14.19
C TYR A 557 -29.42 -5.83 -12.87
N LEU A 558 -28.09 -5.86 -12.71
CA LEU A 558 -27.43 -6.46 -11.55
C LEU A 558 -27.81 -5.77 -10.23
N LEU A 559 -27.85 -4.44 -10.24
CA LEU A 559 -28.09 -3.62 -9.06
C LEU A 559 -29.58 -3.50 -8.72
N ASN A 560 -30.48 -3.46 -9.72
CA ASN A 560 -31.89 -3.14 -9.49
C ASN A 560 -32.85 -4.35 -9.63
N HIS A 561 -32.50 -5.46 -10.30
CA HIS A 561 -33.39 -6.65 -10.46
C HIS A 561 -32.95 -7.99 -9.76
N GLY A 562 -33.78 -8.53 -8.84
CA GLY A 562 -33.47 -9.70 -7.97
C GLY A 562 -33.67 -9.51 -6.44
N SER A 563 -33.39 -10.54 -5.63
CA SER A 563 -33.51 -10.45 -4.15
C SER A 563 -32.34 -9.70 -3.51
N GLN A 564 -32.56 -8.95 -2.42
CA GLN A 564 -31.45 -8.34 -1.64
C GLN A 564 -30.75 -9.35 -0.70
N GLN A 565 -31.36 -10.51 -0.45
CA GLN A 565 -30.85 -11.52 0.48
C GLN A 565 -29.77 -12.43 -0.14
N MET A 566 -29.64 -12.42 -1.48
CA MET A 566 -28.73 -13.29 -2.23
C MET A 566 -27.37 -12.61 -2.54
N LEU A 567 -26.36 -13.44 -2.77
CA LEU A 567 -25.07 -13.04 -3.35
C LEU A 567 -25.05 -13.42 -4.83
N THR A 568 -24.85 -12.43 -5.71
CA THR A 568 -24.63 -12.69 -7.14
C THR A 568 -23.14 -12.75 -7.45
N ILE A 569 -22.66 -13.87 -8.01
CA ILE A 569 -21.29 -14.01 -8.47
C ILE A 569 -21.29 -13.88 -10.00
N CYS A 570 -20.70 -12.81 -10.51
CA CYS A 570 -20.54 -12.56 -11.93
C CYS A 570 -19.20 -13.12 -12.40
N ILE A 571 -19.22 -13.95 -13.44
CA ILE A 571 -18.04 -14.66 -13.95
C ILE A 571 -17.90 -14.36 -15.44
N ALA A 572 -16.71 -13.88 -15.82
CA ALA A 572 -16.27 -13.69 -17.19
C ALA A 572 -14.92 -14.39 -17.38
N HIS A 573 -14.57 -14.74 -18.61
CA HIS A 573 -13.30 -15.41 -18.92
C HIS A 573 -12.25 -14.39 -19.37
N ASN A 574 -11.14 -14.29 -18.65
CA ASN A 574 -10.16 -13.20 -18.81
C ASN A 574 -10.75 -11.81 -18.53
N GLY A 575 -11.90 -11.75 -17.82
CA GLY A 575 -12.58 -10.49 -17.51
C GLY A 575 -11.72 -9.54 -16.68
N GLY A 576 -10.77 -10.07 -15.91
CA GLY A 576 -9.84 -9.26 -15.13
C GLY A 576 -8.91 -8.37 -15.94
N LYS A 577 -8.72 -8.65 -17.23
CA LYS A 577 -7.94 -7.81 -18.16
C LYS A 577 -8.81 -7.09 -19.19
N TYR A 578 -10.10 -7.39 -19.25
CA TYR A 578 -11.00 -6.92 -20.30
C TYR A 578 -12.39 -6.53 -19.74
N ASP A 579 -13.34 -7.46 -19.62
CA ASP A 579 -14.75 -7.17 -19.30
C ASP A 579 -14.95 -6.34 -18.03
N PHE A 580 -14.16 -6.63 -16.99
CA PHE A 580 -14.29 -5.93 -15.70
C PHE A 580 -13.84 -4.48 -15.78
N HIS A 581 -12.97 -4.13 -16.73
CA HIS A 581 -12.60 -2.73 -16.97
C HIS A 581 -13.75 -1.94 -17.57
N LEU A 582 -14.55 -2.54 -18.47
CA LEU A 582 -15.77 -1.93 -19.00
C LEU A 582 -16.76 -1.65 -17.86
N VAL A 583 -16.96 -2.63 -16.98
CA VAL A 583 -17.83 -2.48 -15.80
C VAL A 583 -17.28 -1.42 -14.83
N LEU A 584 -15.96 -1.41 -14.57
CA LEU A 584 -15.32 -0.46 -13.67
C LEU A 584 -15.42 0.98 -14.18
N GLU A 585 -15.20 1.20 -15.49
CA GLU A 585 -15.40 2.51 -16.14
C GLU A 585 -16.83 3.00 -15.96
N ALA A 586 -17.83 2.14 -16.20
CA ALA A 586 -19.22 2.53 -16.05
C ALA A 586 -19.58 2.85 -14.59
N LEU A 587 -19.02 2.12 -13.62
CA LEU A 587 -19.15 2.42 -12.19
C LEU A 587 -18.52 3.76 -11.82
N HIS A 588 -17.35 4.07 -12.38
CA HIS A 588 -16.67 5.35 -12.21
C HIS A 588 -17.48 6.53 -12.77
N ARG A 589 -17.97 6.41 -14.01
CA ARG A 589 -18.85 7.39 -14.65
C ARG A 589 -20.14 7.65 -13.86
N ARG A 590 -20.63 6.64 -13.13
CA ARG A 590 -21.83 6.73 -12.25
C ARG A 590 -21.53 7.22 -10.84
N ASN A 591 -20.28 7.53 -10.47
CA ASN A 591 -19.86 7.83 -9.10
C ASN A 591 -20.24 6.72 -8.09
N GLN A 592 -20.16 5.45 -8.52
CA GLN A 592 -20.49 4.28 -7.70
C GLN A 592 -19.30 3.33 -7.61
N PRO A 593 -18.21 3.72 -6.91
CA PRO A 593 -17.01 2.89 -6.83
C PRO A 593 -17.30 1.52 -6.19
N PRO A 594 -16.55 0.47 -6.57
CA PRO A 594 -16.64 -0.80 -5.90
C PRO A 594 -16.21 -0.68 -4.43
N THR A 595 -16.88 -1.43 -3.54
CA THR A 595 -16.54 -1.43 -2.11
C THR A 595 -15.24 -2.15 -1.81
N ARG A 596 -14.85 -3.10 -2.67
CA ARG A 596 -13.54 -3.73 -2.62
C ARG A 596 -13.08 -4.04 -4.04
N LEU A 597 -11.85 -3.64 -4.34
CA LEU A 597 -11.20 -3.89 -5.62
C LEU A 597 -9.83 -4.54 -5.36
N CYS A 598 -9.66 -5.78 -5.80
CA CYS A 598 -8.40 -6.50 -5.69
C CYS A 598 -7.71 -6.52 -7.05
N THR A 599 -6.58 -5.81 -7.16
CA THR A 599 -5.83 -5.64 -8.42
C THR A 599 -4.33 -5.81 -8.21
N THR A 600 -3.63 -6.24 -9.26
CA THR A 600 -2.16 -6.12 -9.35
C THR A 600 -1.85 -5.47 -10.70
N GLY A 601 -1.27 -4.27 -10.67
CA GLY A 601 -1.22 -3.41 -11.86
C GLY A 601 -2.64 -3.17 -12.39
N LEU A 602 -2.83 -3.36 -13.69
CA LEU A 602 -4.14 -3.21 -14.33
C LEU A 602 -5.05 -4.44 -14.15
N LYS A 603 -4.51 -5.63 -13.87
CA LYS A 603 -5.33 -6.85 -13.78
C LYS A 603 -6.24 -6.82 -12.54
N ILE A 604 -7.55 -6.93 -12.75
CA ILE A 604 -8.59 -7.06 -11.72
C ILE A 604 -8.81 -8.54 -11.39
N TYR A 605 -8.42 -8.98 -10.19
CA TYR A 605 -8.65 -10.35 -9.73
C TYR A 605 -10.07 -10.57 -9.20
N SER A 606 -10.62 -9.55 -8.55
CA SER A 606 -11.99 -9.56 -8.04
C SER A 606 -12.47 -8.15 -7.75
N MET A 607 -13.74 -7.90 -8.02
CA MET A 607 -14.41 -6.64 -7.71
C MET A 607 -15.70 -6.92 -6.95
N LYS A 608 -15.94 -6.25 -5.83
CA LYS A 608 -17.12 -6.43 -4.98
C LYS A 608 -17.93 -5.15 -4.95
N LEU A 609 -19.24 -5.29 -5.16
CA LEU A 609 -20.22 -4.21 -5.04
C LEU A 609 -21.16 -4.54 -3.87
N THR A 610 -21.13 -3.73 -2.81
CA THR A 610 -22.02 -3.85 -1.63
C THR A 610 -22.41 -2.48 -1.08
N GLY A 611 -23.43 -2.39 -0.24
CA GLY A 611 -23.79 -1.15 0.46
C GLY A 611 -25.02 -1.32 1.34
N ASN A 612 -25.31 -0.35 2.21
CA ASN A 612 -26.56 -0.34 3.00
C ASN A 612 -27.74 -0.36 2.02
N HIS A 613 -28.62 -1.36 2.14
CA HIS A 613 -29.77 -1.59 1.25
C HIS A 613 -29.45 -1.89 -0.23
N LYS A 614 -28.19 -2.16 -0.60
CA LYS A 614 -27.78 -2.57 -1.96
C LYS A 614 -27.53 -4.08 -2.04
N ARG A 615 -27.71 -4.67 -3.23
CA ARG A 615 -27.41 -6.08 -3.49
C ARG A 615 -25.92 -6.38 -3.34
N LYS A 616 -25.61 -7.63 -2.97
CA LYS A 616 -24.23 -8.14 -2.92
C LYS A 616 -23.87 -8.73 -4.27
N VAL A 617 -22.93 -8.10 -4.98
CA VAL A 617 -22.41 -8.58 -6.27
C VAL A 617 -20.90 -8.77 -6.17
N LEU A 618 -20.40 -9.87 -6.71
CA LEU A 618 -18.98 -10.25 -6.69
C LEU A 618 -18.55 -10.67 -8.09
N PHE A 619 -17.56 -9.99 -8.67
CA PHE A 619 -16.97 -10.34 -9.95
C PHE A 619 -15.74 -11.24 -9.74
N LYS A 620 -15.64 -12.31 -10.54
CA LYS A 620 -14.56 -13.31 -10.50
C LYS A 620 -14.14 -13.67 -11.92
N ASP A 621 -12.84 -13.58 -12.20
CA ASP A 621 -12.29 -13.98 -13.49
C ASP A 621 -11.98 -15.48 -13.49
N SER A 622 -12.59 -16.22 -14.42
CA SER A 622 -12.45 -17.67 -14.52
C SER A 622 -11.04 -18.11 -14.96
N LEU A 623 -10.29 -17.25 -15.64
CA LEU A 623 -8.92 -17.54 -16.06
C LEU A 623 -7.98 -17.73 -14.86
N ASN A 624 -8.29 -17.12 -13.71
CA ASN A 624 -7.56 -17.32 -12.45
C ASN A 624 -7.75 -18.71 -11.84
N TYR A 625 -8.63 -19.53 -12.40
CA TYR A 625 -8.91 -20.90 -11.98
C TYR A 625 -8.46 -21.93 -13.02
N PHE A 626 -8.70 -21.67 -14.30
CA PHE A 626 -8.42 -22.63 -15.38
C PHE A 626 -7.04 -22.49 -16.02
N SER A 627 -6.51 -21.27 -16.15
CA SER A 627 -5.24 -20.97 -16.82
C SER A 627 -5.13 -21.48 -18.27
N CYS A 628 -6.24 -21.53 -19.02
CA CYS A 628 -6.30 -21.93 -20.43
C CYS A 628 -7.29 -21.06 -21.22
N GLU A 629 -7.26 -21.15 -22.55
CA GLU A 629 -8.24 -20.49 -23.45
C GLU A 629 -9.65 -21.04 -23.25
N LEU A 630 -10.68 -20.22 -23.46
CA LEU A 630 -12.08 -20.61 -23.30
C LEU A 630 -12.45 -21.84 -24.16
N ASP A 631 -12.01 -21.88 -25.42
CA ASP A 631 -12.30 -22.98 -26.34
C ASP A 631 -11.77 -24.34 -25.82
N ALA A 632 -10.63 -24.33 -25.12
CA ALA A 632 -10.06 -25.55 -24.55
C ALA A 632 -10.99 -26.19 -23.50
N LEU A 633 -11.89 -25.42 -22.88
CA LEU A 633 -12.83 -25.95 -21.89
C LEU A 633 -13.84 -26.95 -22.49
N THR A 634 -14.16 -26.82 -23.77
CA THR A 634 -15.07 -27.75 -24.48
C THR A 634 -14.52 -29.17 -24.43
N LYS A 635 -13.25 -29.34 -24.79
CA LYS A 635 -12.53 -30.61 -24.76
C LYS A 635 -12.21 -31.04 -23.33
N ILE A 636 -11.74 -30.12 -22.48
CA ILE A 636 -11.33 -30.44 -21.10
C ILE A 636 -12.50 -31.01 -20.31
N PHE A 637 -13.67 -30.39 -20.42
CA PHE A 637 -14.85 -30.80 -19.68
C PHE A 637 -15.83 -31.66 -20.47
N SER A 638 -15.52 -32.03 -21.72
CA SER A 638 -16.41 -32.82 -22.59
C SER A 638 -17.82 -32.22 -22.65
N ILE A 639 -17.89 -30.94 -23.02
CA ILE A 639 -19.15 -30.19 -23.17
C ILE A 639 -19.86 -30.70 -24.44
N PRO A 640 -21.14 -31.13 -24.38
CA PRO A 640 -21.87 -31.60 -25.55
C PRO A 640 -22.07 -30.48 -26.59
N GLU A 641 -21.91 -30.79 -27.88
CA GLU A 641 -22.08 -29.84 -29.00
C GLU A 641 -23.50 -29.25 -29.11
N GLU A 642 -24.48 -29.96 -28.56
CA GLU A 642 -25.86 -29.51 -28.42
C GLU A 642 -25.99 -28.30 -27.48
N VAL A 643 -25.13 -28.22 -26.46
CA VAL A 643 -25.13 -27.18 -25.43
C VAL A 643 -24.22 -26.02 -25.83
N ALA A 644 -23.01 -26.32 -26.28
CA ALA A 644 -22.08 -25.34 -26.81
C ALA A 644 -21.15 -25.97 -27.84
N THR A 645 -20.93 -25.30 -28.96
CA THR A 645 -20.03 -25.77 -30.02
C THR A 645 -18.61 -25.27 -29.79
N SER A 646 -17.62 -25.95 -30.37
CA SER A 646 -16.27 -25.37 -30.47
C SER A 646 -16.32 -23.98 -31.10
N LYS A 647 -15.43 -23.08 -30.68
CA LYS A 647 -15.42 -21.70 -31.17
C LYS A 647 -15.20 -21.68 -32.70
N PRO A 648 -16.15 -21.14 -33.49
CA PRO A 648 -15.92 -20.94 -34.92
C PRO A 648 -14.91 -19.81 -35.14
N PHE A 649 -14.29 -19.78 -36.32
CA PHE A 649 -13.42 -18.66 -36.69
C PHE A 649 -14.24 -17.37 -36.86
N PHE A 650 -13.82 -16.30 -36.17
CA PHE A 650 -14.56 -15.04 -36.12
C PHE A 650 -13.74 -13.87 -36.71
N PRO A 651 -14.36 -12.96 -37.51
CA PRO A 651 -13.66 -11.85 -38.16
C PRO A 651 -13.52 -10.63 -37.22
N TYR A 652 -12.60 -10.68 -36.25
CA TYR A 652 -12.46 -9.66 -35.21
C TYR A 652 -12.28 -8.22 -35.73
N LEU A 653 -11.53 -8.04 -36.83
CA LEU A 653 -11.31 -6.70 -37.41
C LEU A 653 -12.53 -6.17 -38.18
N PHE A 654 -13.52 -7.02 -38.46
CA PHE A 654 -14.77 -6.64 -39.11
C PHE A 654 -15.80 -6.05 -38.13
N VAL A 655 -15.54 -6.16 -36.80
CA VAL A 655 -16.42 -5.68 -35.73
C VAL A 655 -16.42 -4.14 -35.66
N LYS A 656 -17.18 -3.54 -36.58
CA LYS A 656 -17.37 -2.09 -36.70
C LYS A 656 -18.86 -1.78 -36.75
N ARG A 657 -19.28 -0.66 -36.15
CA ARG A 657 -20.69 -0.27 -36.08
C ARG A 657 -21.34 -0.17 -37.46
N GLN A 658 -20.60 0.34 -38.44
CA GLN A 658 -21.06 0.46 -39.83
C GLN A 658 -21.45 -0.88 -40.49
N HIS A 659 -20.85 -2.00 -40.07
CA HIS A 659 -21.10 -3.32 -40.65
C HIS A 659 -22.21 -4.10 -39.93
N LEU A 660 -22.76 -3.60 -38.82
CA LEU A 660 -23.70 -4.34 -37.98
C LEU A 660 -24.94 -4.83 -38.74
N HIS A 661 -25.49 -3.97 -39.60
CA HIS A 661 -26.73 -4.23 -40.33
C HIS A 661 -26.49 -4.70 -41.77
N GLU A 662 -25.26 -4.63 -42.26
CA GLU A 662 -24.90 -5.06 -43.60
C GLU A 662 -24.97 -6.58 -43.72
N ARG A 663 -25.71 -7.07 -44.73
CA ARG A 663 -25.74 -8.49 -45.07
C ARG A 663 -24.94 -8.69 -46.35
N ILE A 664 -23.87 -9.48 -46.25
CA ILE A 664 -22.99 -9.83 -47.37
C ILE A 664 -23.22 -11.27 -47.81
N ARG A 665 -23.04 -11.52 -49.10
CA ARG A 665 -23.04 -12.86 -49.68
C ARG A 665 -21.62 -13.44 -49.54
N GLY A 666 -21.49 -14.61 -48.92
CA GLY A 666 -20.21 -15.19 -48.51
C GLY A 666 -19.72 -14.68 -47.14
N LEU A 667 -18.42 -14.80 -46.88
CA LEU A 667 -17.77 -14.36 -45.64
C LEU A 667 -17.00 -13.04 -45.82
N PRO A 668 -16.73 -12.29 -44.74
CA PRO A 668 -15.76 -11.18 -44.78
C PRO A 668 -14.41 -11.63 -45.36
N ALA A 669 -13.66 -10.69 -45.93
CA ALA A 669 -12.34 -10.98 -46.47
C ALA A 669 -11.38 -11.60 -45.42
N LEU A 670 -10.53 -12.53 -45.84
CA LEU A 670 -9.69 -13.34 -44.95
C LEU A 670 -8.81 -12.51 -43.98
N HIS A 671 -8.35 -11.32 -44.38
CA HIS A 671 -7.54 -10.45 -43.52
C HIS A 671 -8.27 -10.02 -42.23
N TYR A 672 -9.61 -9.99 -42.23
CA TYR A 672 -10.39 -9.66 -41.04
C TYR A 672 -10.29 -10.73 -39.92
N TYR A 673 -9.80 -11.92 -40.25
CA TYR A 673 -9.63 -13.06 -39.34
C TYR A 673 -8.20 -13.18 -38.75
N GLN A 674 -7.28 -12.30 -39.18
CA GLN A 674 -5.90 -12.21 -38.68
C GLN A 674 -5.10 -13.54 -38.78
N PRO A 675 -4.96 -14.14 -39.98
CA PRO A 675 -4.27 -15.43 -40.16
C PRO A 675 -2.78 -15.38 -39.75
N GLU A 676 -2.11 -14.24 -39.89
CA GLU A 676 -0.69 -14.03 -39.56
C GLU A 676 -0.37 -14.10 -38.06
N TYR A 677 -1.36 -13.88 -37.19
CA TYR A 677 -1.20 -13.97 -35.73
C TYR A 677 -1.58 -15.35 -35.17
N LYS A 678 -1.92 -16.32 -36.03
CA LYS A 678 -2.23 -17.71 -35.63
C LYS A 678 -1.00 -18.59 -35.81
N ASN A 679 -0.86 -19.60 -34.95
CA ASN A 679 0.16 -20.65 -35.15
C ASN A 679 -0.12 -21.44 -36.44
N SER A 680 0.88 -22.15 -36.96
CA SER A 680 0.80 -22.87 -38.24
C SER A 680 -0.45 -23.76 -38.33
N VAL A 681 -0.70 -24.58 -37.31
CA VAL A 681 -1.84 -25.52 -37.27
C VAL A 681 -3.20 -24.80 -37.29
N LYS A 682 -3.41 -23.78 -36.44
CA LYS A 682 -4.66 -23.01 -36.42
C LYS A 682 -4.84 -22.19 -37.70
N ARG A 683 -3.74 -21.75 -38.33
CA ARG A 683 -3.76 -21.00 -39.59
C ARG A 683 -4.20 -21.88 -40.75
N GLU A 684 -3.66 -23.09 -40.87
CA GLU A 684 -4.07 -24.05 -41.90
C GLU A 684 -5.55 -24.42 -41.76
N SER A 685 -5.98 -24.75 -40.54
CA SER A 685 -7.39 -25.03 -40.24
C SER A 685 -8.33 -23.85 -40.58
N LEU A 686 -7.90 -22.59 -40.36
CA LEU A 686 -8.65 -21.41 -40.78
C LEU A 686 -8.79 -21.35 -42.30
N LEU A 687 -7.71 -21.59 -43.05
CA LEU A 687 -7.71 -21.50 -44.51
C LEU A 687 -8.62 -22.56 -45.13
N GLU A 688 -8.55 -23.79 -44.62
CA GLU A 688 -9.43 -24.89 -45.04
C GLU A 688 -10.90 -24.57 -44.76
N TRP A 689 -11.22 -24.14 -43.53
CA TRP A 689 -12.57 -23.75 -43.15
C TRP A 689 -13.09 -22.60 -44.02
N TYR A 690 -12.26 -21.57 -44.26
CA TYR A 690 -12.63 -20.40 -45.05
C TYR A 690 -12.94 -20.77 -46.50
N GLN A 691 -12.11 -21.63 -47.11
CA GLN A 691 -12.34 -22.13 -48.47
C GLN A 691 -13.63 -22.95 -48.57
N GLN A 692 -13.87 -23.84 -47.60
CA GLN A 692 -15.10 -24.64 -47.54
C GLN A 692 -16.34 -23.75 -47.46
N GLN A 693 -16.36 -22.76 -46.56
CA GLN A 693 -17.50 -21.84 -46.41
C GLN A 693 -17.70 -20.95 -47.64
N MET A 694 -16.62 -20.48 -48.28
CA MET A 694 -16.72 -19.68 -49.50
C MET A 694 -17.21 -20.48 -50.72
N SER A 695 -17.08 -21.81 -50.69
CA SER A 695 -17.59 -22.69 -51.76
C SER A 695 -19.11 -22.95 -51.67
N ASP A 696 -19.71 -22.70 -50.51
CA ASP A 696 -21.15 -22.84 -50.29
C ASP A 696 -21.89 -21.58 -50.78
N GLN A 697 -22.69 -21.72 -51.83
CA GLN A 697 -23.43 -20.61 -52.45
C GLN A 697 -24.56 -20.05 -51.57
N SER A 698 -24.92 -20.75 -50.47
CA SER A 698 -25.95 -20.36 -49.51
C SER A 698 -25.41 -19.54 -48.33
N THR A 699 -24.08 -19.43 -48.19
CA THR A 699 -23.45 -18.69 -47.10
C THR A 699 -23.78 -17.20 -47.19
N ASN A 700 -24.45 -16.70 -46.16
CA ASN A 700 -24.71 -15.28 -45.95
C ASN A 700 -24.20 -14.88 -44.58
N PHE A 701 -23.57 -13.71 -44.50
CA PHE A 701 -23.01 -13.20 -43.26
C PHE A 701 -23.65 -11.85 -42.91
N GLN A 702 -24.14 -11.73 -41.67
CA GLN A 702 -24.50 -10.45 -41.06
C GLN A 702 -23.83 -10.36 -39.69
N LEU A 703 -23.08 -9.27 -39.47
CA LEU A 703 -22.27 -9.12 -38.26
C LEU A 703 -23.10 -9.16 -36.98
N ARG A 704 -24.27 -8.48 -36.93
CA ARG A 704 -25.15 -8.47 -35.75
C ARG A 704 -25.56 -9.88 -35.32
N GLU A 705 -26.04 -10.69 -36.27
CA GLU A 705 -26.48 -12.07 -36.00
C GLU A 705 -25.30 -12.94 -35.52
N GLN A 706 -24.16 -12.84 -36.21
CA GLN A 706 -22.99 -13.64 -35.90
C GLN A 706 -22.34 -13.25 -34.56
N LEU A 707 -22.34 -11.96 -34.20
CA LEU A 707 -21.90 -11.49 -32.87
C LEU A 707 -22.76 -12.08 -31.74
N ILE A 708 -24.08 -12.11 -31.91
CA ILE A 708 -25.00 -12.67 -30.91
C ILE A 708 -24.75 -14.18 -30.76
N LEU A 709 -24.63 -14.90 -31.86
CA LEU A 709 -24.36 -16.34 -31.86
C LEU A 709 -23.01 -16.66 -31.20
N TYR A 710 -21.96 -15.94 -31.56
CA TYR A 710 -20.61 -16.10 -31.03
C TYR A 710 -20.56 -15.82 -29.52
N CYS A 711 -21.04 -14.66 -29.09
CA CYS A 711 -21.03 -14.26 -27.68
C CYS A 711 -21.94 -15.18 -26.83
N ALA A 712 -23.08 -15.65 -27.35
CA ALA A 712 -23.94 -16.61 -26.64
C ALA A 712 -23.25 -17.97 -26.46
N ASN A 713 -22.52 -18.43 -27.47
CA ASN A 713 -21.75 -19.67 -27.38
C ASN A 713 -20.63 -19.55 -26.34
N ASP A 714 -19.92 -18.42 -26.30
CA ASP A 714 -18.86 -18.16 -25.32
C ASP A 714 -19.37 -18.21 -23.88
N VAL A 715 -20.52 -17.57 -23.62
CA VAL A 715 -21.17 -17.60 -22.32
C VAL A 715 -21.63 -19.02 -21.96
N ALA A 716 -22.11 -19.81 -22.92
CA ALA A 716 -22.51 -21.20 -22.69
C ALA A 716 -21.31 -22.12 -22.35
N ILE A 717 -20.18 -22.00 -23.08
CA ILE A 717 -18.93 -22.73 -22.77
C ILE A 717 -18.46 -22.36 -21.36
N LEU A 718 -18.43 -21.07 -21.04
CA LEU A 718 -18.00 -20.59 -19.73
C LEU A 718 -18.89 -21.14 -18.61
N ARG A 719 -20.21 -21.07 -18.78
CA ARG A 719 -21.18 -21.59 -17.81
C ARG A 719 -20.95 -23.07 -17.53
N GLU A 720 -20.92 -23.89 -18.57
CA GLU A 720 -20.77 -25.34 -18.44
C GLU A 720 -19.42 -25.72 -17.83
N GLY A 721 -18.33 -25.09 -18.28
CA GLY A 721 -17.00 -25.31 -17.71
C GLY A 721 -16.93 -24.95 -16.23
N VAL A 722 -17.54 -23.84 -15.81
CA VAL A 722 -17.60 -23.42 -14.41
C VAL A 722 -18.46 -24.35 -13.56
N LEU A 723 -19.63 -24.77 -14.03
CA LEU A 723 -20.51 -25.67 -13.29
C LEU A 723 -19.85 -27.05 -13.07
N ARG A 724 -19.20 -27.60 -14.10
CA ARG A 724 -18.46 -28.86 -14.00
C ARG A 724 -17.25 -28.75 -13.08
N PHE A 725 -16.47 -27.68 -13.19
CA PHE A 725 -15.36 -27.40 -12.26
C PHE A 725 -15.83 -27.32 -10.81
N ARG A 726 -16.92 -26.60 -10.57
CA ARG A 726 -17.52 -26.44 -9.25
C ARG A 726 -17.98 -27.77 -8.67
N HIS A 727 -18.59 -28.63 -9.49
CA HIS A 727 -18.99 -29.98 -9.12
C HIS A 727 -17.78 -30.85 -8.72
N LEU A 728 -16.74 -30.88 -9.55
CA LEU A 728 -15.52 -31.68 -9.30
C LEU A 728 -14.78 -31.23 -8.03
N ILE A 729 -14.66 -29.91 -7.79
CA ILE A 729 -14.09 -29.40 -6.53
C ILE A 729 -14.95 -29.82 -5.34
N GLY A 730 -16.28 -29.71 -5.44
CA GLY A 730 -17.20 -30.10 -4.37
C GLY A 730 -17.06 -31.59 -3.99
N GLN A 731 -16.86 -32.47 -4.98
CA GLN A 731 -16.66 -33.90 -4.78
C GLN A 731 -15.34 -34.22 -4.07
N HIS A 732 -14.25 -33.49 -4.37
CA HIS A 732 -12.90 -33.83 -3.90
C HIS A 732 -12.35 -32.91 -2.79
N ALA A 733 -13.08 -31.86 -2.39
CA ALA A 733 -12.67 -30.90 -1.36
C ALA A 733 -13.77 -30.62 -0.33
N GLN A 734 -14.43 -31.68 0.18
CA GLN A 734 -15.44 -31.60 1.25
C GLN A 734 -16.55 -30.54 1.01
N LYS A 735 -17.18 -30.58 -0.19
CA LYS A 735 -18.28 -29.68 -0.60
C LYS A 735 -17.90 -28.18 -0.62
N LEU A 736 -16.61 -27.86 -0.72
CA LEU A 736 -16.13 -26.48 -0.82
C LEU A 736 -16.62 -25.81 -2.11
N ASP A 737 -17.19 -24.60 -2.01
CA ASP A 737 -17.47 -23.77 -3.18
C ASP A 737 -16.21 -22.97 -3.60
N PRO A 738 -15.65 -23.21 -4.80
CA PRO A 738 -14.39 -22.59 -5.20
C PRO A 738 -14.46 -21.06 -5.37
N PHE A 739 -15.61 -20.51 -5.77
CA PHE A 739 -15.77 -19.08 -6.08
C PHE A 739 -16.08 -18.24 -4.84
N LEU A 740 -16.60 -18.86 -3.79
CA LEU A 740 -16.68 -18.29 -2.44
C LEU A 740 -15.37 -18.43 -1.67
N ALA A 741 -14.72 -19.60 -1.77
CA ALA A 741 -13.52 -19.94 -1.01
C ALA A 741 -12.32 -19.05 -1.35
N ALA A 742 -12.13 -18.72 -2.63
CA ALA A 742 -10.98 -17.95 -3.09
C ALA A 742 -11.28 -17.17 -4.37
N SER A 743 -10.38 -16.26 -4.77
CA SER A 743 -10.40 -15.57 -6.09
C SER A 743 -9.44 -16.17 -7.13
N THR A 744 -8.63 -17.15 -6.74
CA THR A 744 -7.58 -17.77 -7.58
C THR A 744 -7.42 -19.24 -7.19
N ILE A 745 -6.89 -20.05 -8.11
CA ILE A 745 -6.58 -21.46 -7.86
C ILE A 745 -5.56 -21.66 -6.72
N ALA A 746 -4.58 -20.77 -6.58
CA ALA A 746 -3.61 -20.79 -5.49
C ALA A 746 -4.29 -20.52 -4.13
N GLY A 747 -5.23 -19.58 -4.09
CA GLY A 747 -6.07 -19.36 -2.91
C GLY A 747 -6.94 -20.57 -2.59
N LEU A 748 -7.49 -21.22 -3.62
CA LEU A 748 -8.29 -22.44 -3.45
C LEU A 748 -7.44 -23.58 -2.89
N ALA A 749 -6.22 -23.79 -3.41
CA ALA A 749 -5.27 -24.78 -2.93
C ALA A 749 -4.97 -24.62 -1.43
N LEU A 750 -4.70 -23.40 -0.96
CA LEU A 750 -4.49 -23.13 0.47
C LEU A 750 -5.76 -23.35 1.29
N THR A 751 -6.93 -22.92 0.81
CA THR A 751 -8.21 -23.16 1.50
C THR A 751 -8.50 -24.65 1.63
N THR A 752 -8.24 -25.44 0.58
CA THR A 752 -8.36 -26.90 0.60
C THR A 752 -7.36 -27.54 1.56
N MET A 753 -6.09 -27.10 1.55
CA MET A 753 -5.08 -27.54 2.53
C MET A 753 -5.58 -27.31 3.96
N ARG A 754 -6.06 -26.11 4.27
CA ARG A 754 -6.53 -25.73 5.61
C ARG A 754 -7.80 -26.44 6.05
N ARG A 755 -8.72 -26.74 5.12
CA ARG A 755 -9.99 -27.38 5.44
C ARG A 755 -9.85 -28.89 5.59
N CYS A 756 -8.99 -29.51 4.79
CA CYS A 756 -8.99 -30.97 4.64
C CYS A 756 -7.72 -31.65 5.17
N PHE A 757 -6.61 -30.93 5.37
CA PHE A 757 -5.30 -31.57 5.59
C PHE A 757 -4.44 -30.95 6.69
N LEU A 758 -4.61 -29.66 7.03
CA LEU A 758 -3.75 -28.96 7.98
C LEU A 758 -4.12 -29.28 9.45
N PRO A 759 -3.19 -29.78 10.27
CA PRO A 759 -3.39 -29.91 11.71
C PRO A 759 -3.34 -28.56 12.45
N GLU A 760 -3.92 -28.51 13.66
CA GLU A 760 -3.83 -27.34 14.51
C GLU A 760 -2.38 -27.04 14.94
N ASN A 761 -2.01 -25.76 14.99
CA ASN A 761 -0.72 -25.26 15.52
C ASN A 761 0.56 -25.81 14.85
N TRP A 762 0.50 -26.18 13.56
CA TRP A 762 1.67 -26.69 12.84
C TRP A 762 2.45 -25.61 12.08
N ILE A 763 1.77 -24.84 11.21
CA ILE A 763 2.42 -23.82 10.37
C ILE A 763 2.31 -22.45 11.03
N VAL A 764 3.44 -21.78 11.25
CA VAL A 764 3.51 -20.43 11.83
C VAL A 764 3.44 -19.36 10.73
N HIS A 765 2.77 -18.24 11.03
CA HIS A 765 2.89 -17.02 10.25
C HIS A 765 4.25 -16.35 10.46
N SER A 766 5.24 -16.55 9.61
CA SER A 766 6.51 -15.83 9.73
C SER A 766 6.30 -14.30 9.59
N PRO A 767 6.90 -13.48 10.48
CA PRO A 767 6.81 -12.02 10.40
C PRO A 767 7.58 -11.49 9.19
N GLU A 768 6.99 -10.56 8.44
CA GLU A 768 7.65 -9.90 7.30
C GLU A 768 8.80 -9.02 7.80
N GLY A 769 10.03 -9.19 7.30
CA GLY A 769 11.23 -8.52 7.83
C GLY A 769 11.95 -9.29 8.95
N GLY A 770 11.48 -10.47 9.34
CA GLY A 770 12.12 -11.29 10.37
C GLY A 770 11.59 -11.10 11.79
N TYR A 771 11.99 -11.99 12.71
CA TYR A 771 11.58 -11.93 14.13
C TYR A 771 12.17 -10.70 14.86
N LEU A 772 13.29 -10.15 14.37
CA LEU A 772 13.97 -9.01 14.99
C LEU A 772 13.68 -7.66 14.30
N ARG A 773 12.73 -7.60 13.35
CA ARG A 773 12.40 -6.43 12.51
C ARG A 773 12.09 -5.11 13.23
N GLY A 774 11.80 -5.17 14.53
CA GLY A 774 11.51 -3.99 15.37
C GLY A 774 12.75 -3.30 15.95
N ARG A 775 13.94 -3.89 15.74
CA ARG A 775 15.23 -3.39 16.23
C ARG A 775 15.89 -2.58 15.12
N ARG A 776 16.27 -1.33 15.41
CA ARG A 776 16.82 -0.40 14.41
C ARG A 776 18.01 0.33 15.00
N ALA A 777 19.20 -0.06 14.55
CA ALA A 777 20.44 0.68 14.77
C ALA A 777 20.97 1.18 13.42
N SER A 778 21.54 2.39 13.39
CA SER A 778 22.21 2.88 12.19
C SER A 778 23.45 2.05 11.87
N ALA A 779 23.83 2.02 10.59
CA ALA A 779 25.04 1.30 10.16
C ALA A 779 26.29 1.82 10.89
N GLU A 780 26.34 3.13 11.13
CA GLU A 780 27.44 3.79 11.84
C GLU A 780 27.48 3.42 13.32
N SER A 781 26.32 3.37 14.00
CA SER A 781 26.24 2.93 15.39
C SER A 781 26.77 1.49 15.53
N GLN A 782 26.34 0.59 14.64
CA GLN A 782 26.81 -0.80 14.61
C GLN A 782 28.32 -0.91 14.39
N ARG A 783 28.87 -0.16 13.41
CA ARG A 783 30.33 -0.13 13.17
C ARG A 783 31.08 0.40 14.37
N TYR A 784 30.55 1.45 14.99
CA TYR A 784 31.21 2.06 16.14
C TYR A 784 31.27 1.13 17.34
N ILE A 785 30.17 0.46 17.68
CA ILE A 785 30.15 -0.51 18.77
C ILE A 785 31.15 -1.65 18.52
N ARG A 786 31.22 -2.18 17.29
CA ARG A 786 32.19 -3.22 16.94
C ARG A 786 33.63 -2.73 17.00
N LEU A 787 33.90 -1.53 16.51
CA LEU A 787 35.22 -0.93 16.64
C LEU A 787 35.59 -0.74 18.12
N PHE A 788 34.64 -0.32 18.95
CA PHE A 788 34.84 -0.16 20.38
C PHE A 788 35.19 -1.50 21.05
N GLU A 789 34.51 -2.60 20.71
CA GLU A 789 34.86 -3.94 21.21
C GLU A 789 36.26 -4.38 20.78
N GLN A 790 36.67 -4.09 19.53
CA GLN A 790 38.01 -4.42 19.04
C GLN A 790 39.12 -3.63 19.78
N GLN A 791 38.81 -2.40 20.20
CA GLN A 791 39.73 -1.54 20.93
C GLN A 791 39.75 -1.82 22.44
N ASN A 792 38.69 -2.45 22.97
CA ASN A 792 38.54 -2.79 24.39
C ASN A 792 38.23 -4.29 24.51
N PRO A 793 39.26 -5.17 24.49
CA PRO A 793 39.08 -6.63 24.49
C PRO A 793 38.24 -7.16 25.65
N GLU A 794 38.28 -6.50 26.80
CA GLU A 794 37.48 -6.83 27.98
C GLU A 794 35.98 -6.59 27.81
N ALA A 795 35.59 -5.72 26.87
CA ALA A 795 34.21 -5.41 26.50
C ALA A 795 33.70 -6.27 25.35
N ALA A 796 34.59 -6.95 24.62
CA ALA A 796 34.25 -7.77 23.47
C ALA A 796 33.21 -8.85 23.83
N GLY A 797 32.07 -8.85 23.12
CA GLY A 797 30.97 -9.78 23.36
C GLY A 797 30.16 -9.51 24.63
N LYS A 798 30.39 -8.38 25.32
CA LYS A 798 29.69 -8.00 26.56
C LYS A 798 28.85 -6.73 26.43
N ILE A 799 28.84 -6.11 25.25
CA ILE A 799 28.08 -4.89 24.98
C ILE A 799 26.71 -5.26 24.41
N GLN A 800 25.66 -5.07 25.20
CA GLN A 800 24.29 -5.26 24.75
C GLN A 800 23.91 -4.17 23.73
N HIS A 801 23.47 -4.57 22.53
CA HIS A 801 23.10 -3.67 21.44
C HIS A 801 21.97 -4.23 20.57
N ALA A 802 21.51 -3.49 19.56
CA ALA A 802 20.33 -3.85 18.75
C ALA A 802 20.32 -5.25 18.10
N GLN A 803 21.49 -5.79 17.80
CA GLN A 803 21.62 -7.13 17.22
C GLN A 803 21.58 -8.28 18.25
N TRP A 804 21.60 -8.03 19.57
CA TRP A 804 21.50 -9.09 20.59
C TRP A 804 20.10 -9.67 20.66
N ALA A 805 19.91 -10.90 21.14
CA ALA A 805 18.63 -11.57 21.35
C ALA A 805 17.72 -10.78 22.30
N LEU A 806 18.28 -10.16 23.34
CA LEU A 806 17.56 -9.25 24.23
C LEU A 806 17.25 -7.89 23.57
N GLY A 807 17.98 -7.54 22.51
CA GLY A 807 17.90 -6.25 21.82
C GLY A 807 18.65 -5.14 22.55
N GLU A 808 18.43 -3.90 22.10
CA GLU A 808 18.92 -2.67 22.73
C GLU A 808 18.53 -2.65 24.22
N ALA A 809 19.44 -2.20 25.08
CA ALA A 809 19.11 -2.03 26.48
C ALA A 809 18.03 -0.96 26.64
N HIS A 810 16.95 -1.32 27.34
CA HIS A 810 15.88 -0.41 27.72
C HIS A 810 16.12 0.12 29.12
N VAL A 811 16.18 1.43 29.25
CA VAL A 811 16.18 2.07 30.56
C VAL A 811 14.72 2.20 30.99
N GLU A 812 14.30 1.31 31.91
CA GLU A 812 12.89 0.99 32.17
C GLU A 812 12.04 2.21 32.58
N ASP A 813 12.62 3.16 33.32
CA ASP A 813 11.92 4.33 33.88
C ASP A 813 11.62 5.43 32.85
N CYS A 814 12.46 5.60 31.81
CA CYS A 814 12.37 6.68 30.83
C CYS A 814 12.07 6.19 29.40
N GLY A 815 12.13 4.87 29.17
CA GLY A 815 11.86 4.26 27.88
C GLY A 815 12.95 4.49 26.83
N TYR A 816 14.14 4.94 27.24
CA TYR A 816 15.27 5.10 26.33
C TYR A 816 15.81 3.76 25.87
N ARG A 817 16.20 3.72 24.60
CA ARG A 817 16.88 2.58 23.97
C ARG A 817 18.32 2.98 23.72
N LEU A 818 19.26 2.31 24.37
CA LEU A 818 20.68 2.61 24.23
C LEU A 818 21.24 1.97 22.97
N ASP A 819 22.16 2.65 22.29
CA ASP A 819 22.91 2.08 21.15
C ASP A 819 23.74 0.87 21.63
N GLY A 820 24.48 1.04 22.73
CA GLY A 820 25.22 -0.03 23.40
C GLY A 820 25.23 0.13 24.92
N LEU A 821 25.14 -0.98 25.67
CA LEU A 821 25.30 -1.00 27.12
C LEU A 821 26.30 -2.07 27.54
N TRP A 822 27.36 -1.66 28.25
CA TRP A 822 28.30 -2.55 28.89
C TRP A 822 28.07 -2.61 30.40
N GLN A 823 27.52 -3.73 30.86
CA GLN A 823 27.30 -3.96 32.29
C GLN A 823 28.63 -4.33 32.97
N ARG A 824 29.27 -3.34 33.60
CA ARG A 824 30.54 -3.53 34.33
C ARG A 824 30.29 -3.95 35.78
N SER A 825 31.23 -4.70 36.36
CA SER A 825 31.13 -5.15 37.75
C SER A 825 31.39 -3.99 38.73
N PRO A 826 30.68 -3.92 39.86
CA PRO A 826 30.97 -2.95 40.91
C PRO A 826 32.45 -3.00 41.33
N PRO A 827 33.11 -1.85 41.62
CA PRO A 827 32.55 -0.50 41.82
C PRO A 827 32.34 0.32 40.53
N GLN A 828 32.63 -0.24 39.34
CA GLN A 828 32.47 0.49 38.08
C GLN A 828 30.98 0.62 37.72
N ARG A 829 30.57 1.83 37.31
CA ARG A 829 29.20 2.08 36.83
C ARG A 829 28.98 1.36 35.50
N PRO A 830 27.75 0.95 35.13
CA PRO A 830 27.49 0.46 33.79
C PRO A 830 27.77 1.56 32.75
N LEU A 831 28.40 1.22 31.61
CA LEU A 831 28.80 2.18 30.58
C LEU A 831 27.79 2.15 29.43
N ALA A 832 27.08 3.25 29.20
CA ALA A 832 26.21 3.43 28.04
C ALA A 832 26.98 4.12 26.91
N ILE A 833 27.01 3.47 25.75
CA ILE A 833 27.71 3.92 24.54
C ILE A 833 26.66 4.46 23.57
N GLU A 834 26.82 5.69 23.11
CA GLU A 834 25.83 6.39 22.28
C GLU A 834 26.49 7.01 21.04
N TYR A 835 25.95 6.70 19.86
CA TYR A 835 26.40 7.26 18.59
C TYR A 835 25.44 8.36 18.11
N MET A 836 25.88 9.62 18.23
CA MET A 836 25.05 10.77 17.90
C MET A 836 25.15 11.15 16.43
N GLY A 837 24.25 10.59 15.61
CA GLY A 837 24.05 11.05 14.24
C GLY A 837 23.69 12.54 14.20
N CYS A 838 24.54 13.37 13.57
CA CYS A 838 24.50 14.84 13.72
C CYS A 838 23.15 15.43 13.28
N TYR A 839 22.56 14.90 12.22
CA TYR A 839 21.26 15.33 11.68
C TYR A 839 20.08 14.97 12.59
N PHE A 840 20.12 13.79 13.20
CA PHE A 840 19.05 13.28 14.07
C PHE A 840 19.08 13.89 15.46
N HIS A 841 20.26 14.34 15.91
CA HIS A 841 20.51 14.84 17.26
C HIS A 841 20.82 16.35 17.33
N GLY A 842 20.73 17.07 16.20
CA GLY A 842 20.82 18.53 16.18
C GLY A 842 22.20 19.12 16.49
N CYS A 843 23.28 18.45 16.07
CA CYS A 843 24.66 18.84 16.41
C CYS A 843 24.95 20.35 16.21
N PRO A 844 25.43 21.08 17.24
CA PRO A 844 25.65 22.53 17.15
C PRO A 844 26.79 22.91 16.19
N ARG A 845 27.78 22.04 16.00
CA ARG A 845 28.90 22.26 15.08
C ARG A 845 28.51 22.06 13.62
N CYS A 846 27.70 21.04 13.32
CA CYS A 846 27.26 20.74 11.96
C CYS A 846 26.08 21.61 11.50
N PHE A 847 25.25 22.04 12.45
CA PHE A 847 24.05 22.85 12.19
C PHE A 847 24.10 24.12 13.04
N PRO A 848 24.95 25.11 12.67
CA PRO A 848 25.08 26.36 13.42
C PRO A 848 23.82 27.22 13.36
N ARG A 849 23.02 27.06 12.30
CA ARG A 849 21.73 27.72 12.15
C ARG A 849 20.64 26.97 12.92
N ARG A 850 20.36 27.42 14.15
CA ARG A 850 19.58 26.67 15.14
C ARG A 850 18.06 26.57 14.85
N ASP A 851 17.53 27.48 14.03
CA ASP A 851 16.15 27.49 13.54
C ASP A 851 15.90 26.57 12.33
N GLN A 852 16.96 26.06 11.70
CA GLN A 852 16.85 25.14 10.56
C GLN A 852 16.12 23.84 10.96
N ARG A 853 15.16 23.40 10.13
CA ARG A 853 14.43 22.15 10.36
C ARG A 853 15.22 20.94 9.85
N LEU A 854 15.38 19.93 10.71
CA LEU A 854 16.13 18.70 10.47
C LEU A 854 15.19 17.47 10.59
N ALA A 855 15.65 16.41 11.29
CA ALA A 855 14.90 15.17 11.47
C ALA A 855 13.50 15.41 12.07
N ALA A 856 12.51 14.70 11.52
CA ALA A 856 11.09 14.82 11.90
C ALA A 856 10.52 16.24 11.81
N GLY A 857 11.13 17.13 11.01
CA GLY A 857 10.69 18.51 10.83
C GLY A 857 10.90 19.40 12.05
N ARG A 858 11.68 18.98 13.05
CA ARG A 858 12.02 19.75 14.25
C ARG A 858 13.20 20.68 14.00
N THR A 859 13.32 21.75 14.76
CA THR A 859 14.49 22.63 14.63
C THR A 859 15.75 21.94 15.14
N ALA A 860 16.92 22.37 14.66
CA ALA A 860 18.19 21.86 15.14
C ALA A 860 18.35 22.08 16.66
N GLU A 861 17.82 23.19 17.19
CA GLU A 861 17.79 23.48 18.63
C GLU A 861 16.94 22.47 19.41
N GLU A 862 15.70 22.22 18.99
CA GLU A 862 14.80 21.27 19.65
C GLU A 862 15.38 19.85 19.71
N LEU A 863 16.10 19.42 18.67
CA LEU A 863 16.74 18.10 18.64
C LEU A 863 17.95 18.03 19.57
N TYR A 864 18.74 19.10 19.64
CA TYR A 864 19.89 19.19 20.52
C TYR A 864 19.48 19.21 21.99
N GLU A 865 18.52 20.05 22.38
CA GLU A 865 18.00 20.13 23.74
C GLU A 865 17.50 18.77 24.23
N ARG A 866 16.78 18.02 23.39
CA ARG A 866 16.31 16.67 23.70
C ARG A 866 17.45 15.67 23.86
N THR A 867 18.49 15.79 23.03
CA THR A 867 19.67 14.93 23.11
C THR A 867 20.42 15.19 24.41
N GLN A 868 20.63 16.47 24.77
CA GLN A 868 21.28 16.84 26.04
C GLN A 868 20.45 16.40 27.25
N GLN A 869 19.11 16.54 27.19
CA GLN A 869 18.23 16.04 28.23
C GLN A 869 18.39 14.53 28.42
N ARG A 870 18.37 13.75 27.34
CA ARG A 870 18.56 12.30 27.39
C ARG A 870 19.89 11.92 28.03
N LEU A 871 21.00 12.53 27.59
CA LEU A 871 22.32 12.24 28.14
C LEU A 871 22.37 12.56 29.64
N TRP A 872 21.85 13.71 30.05
CA TRP A 872 21.83 14.08 31.47
C TRP A 872 21.04 13.08 32.33
N GLU A 873 19.86 12.63 31.88
CA GLU A 873 19.03 11.65 32.60
C GLU A 873 19.73 10.29 32.73
N LEU A 874 20.39 9.82 31.66
CA LEU A 874 21.16 8.57 31.71
C LEU A 874 22.29 8.62 32.76
N GLU A 875 23.03 9.73 32.81
CA GLU A 875 24.15 9.85 33.76
C GLU A 875 23.70 10.08 35.20
N HIS A 876 22.75 11.00 35.42
CA HIS A 876 22.44 11.53 36.75
C HIS A 876 21.23 10.86 37.40
N GLN A 877 20.26 10.38 36.62
CA GLN A 877 19.08 9.70 37.18
C GLN A 877 19.23 8.18 37.17
N HIS A 878 19.90 7.64 36.15
CA HIS A 878 20.06 6.20 35.99
C HIS A 878 21.47 5.69 36.33
N GLY A 879 22.39 6.60 36.68
CA GLY A 879 23.72 6.24 37.19
C GLY A 879 24.64 5.60 36.16
N PHE A 880 24.41 5.81 34.86
CA PHE A 880 25.31 5.34 33.81
C PHE A 880 26.56 6.21 33.71
N GLU A 881 27.68 5.60 33.35
CA GLU A 881 28.78 6.33 32.72
C GLU A 881 28.51 6.43 31.22
N LEU A 882 28.80 7.57 30.60
CA LEU A 882 28.45 7.81 29.19
C LEU A 882 29.69 7.86 28.30
N HIS A 883 29.66 7.09 27.21
CA HIS A 883 30.61 7.19 26.11
C HIS A 883 29.90 7.65 24.84
N VAL A 884 29.89 8.97 24.63
CA VAL A 884 29.19 9.61 23.52
C VAL A 884 30.17 9.95 22.41
N ILE A 885 29.85 9.62 21.16
CA ILE A 885 30.58 10.11 19.99
C ILE A 885 29.63 10.76 19.00
N TRP A 886 30.00 11.92 18.46
CA TRP A 886 29.24 12.52 17.37
C TRP A 886 29.69 12.00 16.02
N GLY A 887 28.75 11.83 15.09
CA GLY A 887 29.06 11.29 13.77
C GLY A 887 30.14 12.08 13.02
N HIS A 888 30.14 13.41 13.12
CA HIS A 888 31.16 14.24 12.49
C HIS A 888 32.56 14.06 13.11
N GLU A 889 32.66 13.86 14.43
CA GLU A 889 33.93 13.60 15.13
C GLU A 889 34.51 12.26 14.68
N MET A 890 33.65 11.24 14.54
CA MET A 890 34.09 9.94 14.03
C MET A 890 34.59 10.05 12.59
N MET A 891 33.89 10.80 11.73
CA MET A 891 34.35 11.02 10.35
C MET A 891 35.68 11.78 10.27
N GLU A 892 35.93 12.73 11.18
CA GLU A 892 37.22 13.40 11.29
C GLU A 892 38.33 12.43 11.72
N LYS A 893 38.07 11.58 12.72
CA LYS A 893 39.02 10.51 13.14
C LYS A 893 39.35 9.57 11.99
N LEU A 894 38.35 9.16 11.19
CA LEU A 894 38.55 8.28 10.04
C LEU A 894 39.33 8.96 8.90
N ARG A 895 39.13 10.28 8.67
CA ARG A 895 39.92 11.02 7.67
C ARG A 895 41.39 11.13 8.08
N ASN A 896 41.65 11.36 9.36
CA ASN A 896 43.00 11.60 9.86
C ASN A 896 43.78 10.32 10.18
N ASN A 897 43.12 9.16 10.16
CA ASN A 897 43.76 7.87 10.45
C ASN A 897 43.38 6.81 9.40
N PRO A 898 44.20 6.64 8.34
CA PRO A 898 43.95 5.67 7.28
C PRO A 898 43.81 4.22 7.78
N LYS A 899 44.59 3.84 8.79
CA LYS A 899 44.53 2.50 9.40
C LYS A 899 43.17 2.27 10.08
N LEU A 900 42.70 3.25 10.84
CA LEU A 900 41.39 3.21 11.48
C LEU A 900 40.25 3.19 10.44
N ARG A 901 40.40 3.95 9.35
CA ARG A 901 39.45 3.94 8.23
C ARG A 901 39.35 2.56 7.59
N HIS A 902 40.48 1.89 7.39
CA HIS A 902 40.49 0.52 6.90
C HIS A 902 39.74 -0.41 7.85
N GLN A 903 40.06 -0.39 9.15
CA GLN A 903 39.35 -1.17 10.18
C GLN A 903 37.85 -0.89 10.23
N TRP A 904 37.43 0.36 10.06
CA TRP A 904 36.02 0.74 10.04
C TRP A 904 35.26 0.20 8.82
N LEU A 905 35.86 0.28 7.63
CA LEU A 905 35.27 -0.24 6.39
C LEU A 905 35.23 -1.77 6.37
N GLU A 906 36.10 -2.38 7.15
CA GLU A 906 36.19 -3.83 7.33
C GLU A 906 35.07 -4.44 8.19
N ILE A 907 34.34 -3.62 8.96
CA ILE A 907 33.27 -4.10 9.84
C ILE A 907 31.96 -4.28 9.04
N ASP A 908 31.43 -5.51 9.06
CA ASP A 908 30.16 -5.84 8.42
C ASP A 908 28.98 -5.22 9.19
N CYS A 909 28.16 -4.41 8.51
CA CYS A 909 26.88 -3.92 9.03
C CYS A 909 25.79 -4.93 8.71
N VAL A 910 25.36 -5.68 9.72
CA VAL A 910 24.42 -6.79 9.52
C VAL A 910 23.03 -6.38 9.94
N ARG A 911 22.09 -6.43 9.00
CA ARG A 911 20.67 -6.35 9.30
C ARG A 911 20.17 -7.72 9.79
N PRO A 912 19.07 -7.77 10.57
CA PRO A 912 18.46 -9.04 10.90
C PRO A 912 18.10 -9.89 9.69
N LEU A 913 18.06 -11.21 9.91
CA LEU A 913 17.66 -12.20 8.90
C LEU A 913 16.22 -11.92 8.44
N ASP A 914 16.08 -11.69 7.14
CA ASP A 914 14.79 -11.68 6.46
C ASP A 914 14.65 -13.00 5.67
N PRO A 915 13.75 -13.91 6.06
CA PRO A 915 13.66 -15.23 5.42
C PRO A 915 13.28 -15.14 3.94
N ARG A 916 12.61 -14.06 3.52
CA ARG A 916 12.17 -13.86 2.14
C ARG A 916 13.26 -13.27 1.27
N GLU A 917 13.94 -12.24 1.76
CA GLU A 917 15.02 -11.59 0.99
C GLU A 917 16.30 -12.44 1.03
N ASP A 918 16.58 -13.08 2.16
CA ASP A 918 17.83 -13.78 2.38
C ASP A 918 17.77 -15.27 2.03
N CYS A 919 16.71 -16.00 2.38
CA CYS A 919 16.71 -17.46 2.23
C CYS A 919 15.81 -17.98 1.10
N LEU A 920 14.74 -17.27 0.72
CA LEU A 920 13.82 -17.74 -0.31
C LEU A 920 14.35 -17.43 -1.71
N ARG A 921 14.51 -18.47 -2.54
CA ARG A 921 14.97 -18.37 -3.94
C ARG A 921 14.02 -19.10 -4.90
N GLY A 922 14.07 -18.72 -6.18
CA GLY A 922 13.36 -19.41 -7.25
C GLY A 922 14.11 -20.66 -7.73
N GLY A 923 13.63 -21.30 -8.80
CA GLY A 923 14.36 -22.37 -9.45
C GLY A 923 15.68 -21.88 -10.07
N ARG A 924 16.74 -22.71 -10.00
CA ARG A 924 18.00 -22.44 -10.70
C ARG A 924 17.75 -22.50 -12.20
N THR A 925 18.05 -21.41 -12.90
CA THR A 925 18.03 -21.33 -14.36
C THR A 925 19.38 -20.82 -14.81
N GLU A 926 20.17 -21.68 -15.46
CA GLU A 926 21.53 -21.35 -15.85
C GLU A 926 21.84 -21.94 -17.23
N PRO A 927 22.14 -21.11 -18.24
CA PRO A 927 22.55 -21.58 -19.55
C PRO A 927 24.06 -21.86 -19.57
N PHE A 928 24.45 -23.13 -19.72
CA PHE A 928 25.86 -23.51 -19.94
C PHE A 928 26.31 -23.35 -21.40
N LYS A 929 25.35 -23.45 -22.35
CA LYS A 929 25.56 -23.27 -23.79
C LYS A 929 24.28 -22.68 -24.40
N LEU A 930 24.42 -21.58 -25.15
CA LEU A 930 23.25 -20.89 -25.73
C LEU A 930 22.73 -21.57 -27.00
N HIS A 931 23.61 -22.20 -27.77
CA HIS A 931 23.27 -22.91 -29.00
C HIS A 931 24.20 -24.09 -29.22
N HIS A 932 23.64 -25.25 -29.55
CA HIS A 932 24.38 -26.46 -29.88
C HIS A 932 23.74 -27.11 -31.08
N ILE A 933 24.56 -27.39 -32.09
CA ILE A 933 24.21 -28.26 -33.20
C ILE A 933 24.83 -29.61 -32.89
N CYS A 934 24.05 -30.69 -32.92
CA CYS A 934 24.55 -32.04 -32.72
C CYS A 934 25.43 -32.48 -33.89
N ALA A 935 26.49 -33.23 -33.60
CA ALA A 935 27.13 -34.08 -34.61
C ALA A 935 26.20 -35.24 -35.05
N GLU A 936 26.56 -35.97 -36.12
CA GLU A 936 25.75 -37.09 -36.64
C GLU A 936 25.56 -38.24 -35.62
N ASP A 937 26.49 -38.40 -34.69
CA ASP A 937 26.51 -39.41 -33.62
C ASP A 937 26.13 -38.84 -32.24
N GLU A 938 25.65 -37.60 -32.17
CA GLU A 938 25.31 -36.91 -30.93
C GLU A 938 23.80 -36.71 -30.78
N GLU A 939 23.28 -37.02 -29.59
CA GLU A 939 21.87 -36.80 -29.24
C GLU A 939 21.74 -35.84 -28.05
N ILE A 940 20.74 -34.96 -28.10
CA ILE A 940 20.37 -34.12 -26.95
C ILE A 940 19.28 -34.83 -26.16
N ILE A 941 19.58 -35.13 -24.90
CA ILE A 941 18.64 -35.74 -23.97
C ILE A 941 17.96 -34.64 -23.15
N TYR A 942 16.62 -34.61 -23.16
CA TYR A 942 15.81 -33.72 -22.33
C TYR A 942 15.25 -34.49 -21.13
N ILE A 943 15.63 -34.08 -19.92
CA ILE A 943 15.19 -34.69 -18.66
C ILE A 943 14.34 -33.67 -17.90
N ASP A 944 13.11 -34.05 -17.53
CA ASP A 944 12.20 -33.23 -16.73
C ASP A 944 11.74 -33.99 -15.48
N ILE A 945 11.82 -33.33 -14.32
CA ILE A 945 11.35 -33.91 -13.06
C ILE A 945 9.84 -33.67 -12.96
N VAL A 946 9.07 -34.75 -12.98
CA VAL A 946 7.61 -34.69 -12.89
C VAL A 946 7.19 -34.09 -11.56
N SER A 947 6.64 -32.87 -11.58
CA SER A 947 6.11 -32.19 -10.40
C SER A 947 7.14 -32.02 -9.26
N LEU A 948 8.32 -31.48 -9.56
CA LEU A 948 9.42 -31.24 -8.61
C LEU A 948 8.99 -30.66 -7.25
N TYR A 949 8.25 -29.54 -7.21
CA TYR A 949 7.85 -28.93 -5.93
C TYR A 949 6.90 -29.83 -5.11
N PRO A 950 5.80 -30.38 -5.66
CA PRO A 950 5.01 -31.39 -4.96
C PRO A 950 5.83 -32.60 -4.47
N TYR A 951 6.78 -33.08 -5.28
CA TYR A 951 7.65 -34.18 -4.90
C TYR A 951 8.48 -33.83 -3.66
N VAL A 952 9.09 -32.65 -3.61
CA VAL A 952 9.83 -32.16 -2.42
C VAL A 952 8.90 -32.00 -1.22
N MET A 953 7.70 -31.44 -1.41
CA MET A 953 6.69 -31.27 -0.35
C MET A 953 6.29 -32.59 0.30
N LYS A 954 6.24 -33.68 -0.48
CA LYS A 954 5.86 -35.02 -0.05
C LYS A 954 6.99 -35.80 0.61
N SER A 955 8.22 -35.64 0.12
CA SER A 955 9.35 -36.52 0.43
C SER A 955 10.36 -35.95 1.43
N ARG A 956 10.31 -34.64 1.70
CA ARG A 956 11.29 -33.96 2.55
C ARG A 956 10.64 -33.41 3.82
N PRO A 957 11.37 -33.38 4.95
CA PRO A 957 10.90 -32.77 6.18
C PRO A 957 10.80 -31.25 6.07
N PHE A 958 9.75 -30.67 6.64
CA PHE A 958 9.54 -29.21 6.76
C PHE A 958 9.51 -28.77 8.23
N PRO A 959 9.92 -27.53 8.54
CA PRO A 959 9.90 -27.04 9.91
C PRO A 959 8.46 -26.80 10.37
N ILE A 960 8.15 -27.20 11.61
CA ILE A 960 6.87 -26.94 12.27
C ILE A 960 7.10 -26.19 13.59
N GLY A 961 6.09 -25.45 14.05
CA GLY A 961 6.23 -24.67 15.29
C GLY A 961 7.04 -23.40 15.13
N HIS A 962 7.33 -22.75 16.27
CA HIS A 962 8.15 -21.55 16.33
C HIS A 962 9.64 -21.89 16.34
N PRO A 963 10.50 -21.13 15.62
CA PRO A 963 11.93 -21.27 15.77
C PRO A 963 12.45 -20.62 17.04
N HIS A 964 13.56 -21.13 17.55
CA HIS A 964 14.46 -20.42 18.44
C HIS A 964 15.34 -19.47 17.63
N VAL A 965 15.15 -18.16 17.83
CA VAL A 965 15.94 -17.12 17.18
C VAL A 965 17.19 -16.87 18.00
N LEU A 966 18.30 -17.47 17.56
CA LEU A 966 19.62 -17.33 18.15
C LEU A 966 20.37 -16.19 17.44
N THR A 967 20.90 -15.27 18.22
CA THR A 967 21.67 -14.13 17.73
C THR A 967 23.14 -14.30 18.07
N ARG A 968 23.97 -13.49 17.44
CA ARG A 968 25.42 -13.62 17.44
C ARG A 968 26.05 -13.82 18.82
N GLU A 969 25.62 -13.10 19.85
CA GLU A 969 26.17 -13.24 21.20
C GLU A 969 25.89 -14.61 21.81
N THR A 970 24.72 -15.19 21.53
CA THR A 970 24.38 -16.54 21.97
C THR A 970 25.17 -17.57 21.17
N LEU A 971 25.33 -17.34 19.87
CA LEU A 971 26.04 -18.24 18.95
C LEU A 971 27.55 -18.27 19.22
N LEU A 972 28.14 -17.15 19.63
CA LEU A 972 29.58 -17.02 19.88
C LEU A 972 29.95 -17.04 21.38
N ALA A 973 28.99 -17.33 22.26
CA ALA A 973 29.24 -17.41 23.69
C ALA A 973 30.31 -18.48 23.99
N PRO A 974 31.21 -18.27 24.96
CA PRO A 974 32.21 -19.28 25.33
C PRO A 974 31.62 -20.62 25.77
N SER A 975 30.36 -20.63 26.21
CA SER A 975 29.60 -21.83 26.55
C SER A 975 29.15 -22.64 25.32
N ASN A 976 29.16 -22.05 24.12
CA ASN A 976 28.81 -22.72 22.88
C ASN A 976 30.06 -23.34 22.23
N ASN A 977 30.20 -24.65 22.36
CA ASN A 977 31.38 -25.40 21.90
C ASN A 977 31.32 -25.74 20.39
N ASN A 978 31.11 -24.74 19.53
CA ASN A 978 31.06 -24.90 18.08
C ASN A 978 31.90 -23.83 17.34
N PRO A 979 33.22 -23.99 17.28
CA PRO A 979 34.12 -22.98 16.71
C PRO A 979 34.02 -22.88 15.18
N LEU A 980 34.22 -21.67 14.68
CA LEU A 980 34.36 -21.37 13.25
C LEU A 980 35.85 -21.47 12.81
N PRO A 981 36.14 -21.72 11.51
CA PRO A 981 35.20 -21.85 10.41
C PRO A 981 34.56 -23.24 10.30
N TRP A 982 33.34 -23.32 9.75
CA TRP A 982 32.73 -24.59 9.38
C TRP A 982 33.15 -24.99 7.98
N THR A 983 33.60 -26.23 7.81
CA THR A 983 34.15 -26.75 6.55
C THR A 983 33.48 -28.03 6.08
N ILE A 984 32.71 -28.69 6.94
CA ILE A 984 31.96 -29.92 6.66
C ILE A 984 30.56 -29.81 7.29
N PRO A 985 29.55 -30.50 6.74
CA PRO A 985 28.17 -30.45 7.24
C PRO A 985 28.01 -30.70 8.74
N GLU A 986 28.83 -31.58 9.32
CA GLU A 986 28.77 -31.99 10.73
C GLU A 986 29.07 -30.84 11.70
N HIS A 987 29.79 -29.79 11.24
CA HIS A 987 30.02 -28.59 12.05
C HIS A 987 28.74 -27.74 12.21
N ASN A 988 27.79 -27.86 11.28
CA ASN A 988 26.52 -27.16 11.38
C ASN A 988 25.51 -27.98 12.21
N ILE A 989 25.45 -27.66 13.50
CA ILE A 989 24.53 -28.29 14.46
C ILE A 989 23.09 -27.73 14.39
N TYR A 990 22.84 -26.69 13.60
CA TYR A 990 21.56 -25.99 13.56
C TYR A 990 20.70 -26.43 12.36
N LYS A 991 19.39 -26.56 12.58
CA LYS A 991 18.40 -26.88 11.54
C LYS A 991 17.41 -25.74 11.36
N GLY A 992 17.48 -25.07 10.21
CA GLY A 992 16.55 -24.01 9.87
C GLY A 992 17.15 -23.00 8.90
N LEU A 993 17.10 -21.72 9.27
CA LEU A 993 17.61 -20.60 8.47
C LEU A 993 18.82 -19.97 9.17
N LEU A 994 19.87 -19.67 8.42
CA LEU A 994 21.13 -19.16 8.96
C LEU A 994 21.59 -17.95 8.15
N LEU A 995 21.93 -16.86 8.82
CA LEU A 995 22.60 -15.70 8.26
C LEU A 995 24.10 -15.81 8.54
N VAL A 996 24.88 -16.03 7.49
CA VAL A 996 26.28 -16.46 7.57
C VAL A 996 27.15 -15.70 6.57
N LYS A 997 28.44 -15.61 6.87
CA LYS A 997 29.47 -15.19 5.91
C LYS A 997 30.13 -16.42 5.32
N ILE A 998 30.08 -16.52 4.00
CA ILE A 998 30.58 -17.66 3.23
C ILE A 998 31.85 -17.29 2.50
N GLU A 999 32.86 -18.14 2.63
CA GLU A 999 34.04 -18.17 1.77
C GLU A 999 33.88 -19.30 0.74
N PRO A 1000 33.75 -19.00 -0.56
CA PRO A 1000 33.68 -20.01 -1.60
C PRO A 1000 35.04 -20.69 -1.86
N PRO A 1001 35.06 -21.92 -2.39
CA PRO A 1001 36.29 -22.58 -2.81
C PRO A 1001 36.90 -21.88 -4.03
N THR A 1002 38.23 -21.94 -4.20
CA THR A 1002 38.94 -21.41 -5.37
C THR A 1002 38.73 -22.26 -6.62
N CYS A 1003 38.53 -23.57 -6.42
CA CYS A 1003 38.19 -24.54 -7.44
C CYS A 1003 37.18 -25.54 -6.89
N LEU A 1004 36.20 -25.95 -7.70
CA LEU A 1004 35.21 -26.94 -7.30
C LEU A 1004 35.74 -28.36 -7.58
N PRO A 1005 35.41 -29.34 -6.71
CA PRO A 1005 35.74 -30.74 -6.99
C PRO A 1005 35.02 -31.23 -8.26
N GLY A 1006 35.71 -32.01 -9.11
CA GLY A 1006 35.07 -32.84 -10.13
C GLY A 1006 34.18 -32.15 -11.18
N ASN A 1007 34.58 -31.00 -11.74
CA ASN A 1007 33.80 -30.23 -12.73
C ASN A 1007 32.37 -29.87 -12.27
N LEU A 1008 32.09 -29.89 -10.96
CA LEU A 1008 30.80 -29.49 -10.43
C LEU A 1008 30.55 -27.99 -10.68
N PRO A 1009 29.30 -27.60 -11.00
CA PRO A 1009 28.98 -26.20 -11.15
C PRO A 1009 28.87 -25.52 -9.77
N PRO A 1010 29.11 -24.20 -9.65
CA PRO A 1010 28.92 -23.47 -8.40
C PRO A 1010 27.50 -23.67 -7.84
N LEU A 1011 27.38 -23.75 -6.51
CA LEU A 1011 26.15 -24.19 -5.86
C LEU A 1011 25.41 -23.08 -5.11
N LEU A 1012 26.12 -22.30 -4.28
CA LEU A 1012 25.46 -21.33 -3.42
C LEU A 1012 25.08 -20.06 -4.20
N PRO A 1013 23.81 -19.63 -4.16
CA PRO A 1013 23.38 -18.41 -4.82
C PRO A 1013 23.90 -17.17 -4.10
N TYR A 1014 24.25 -16.16 -4.88
CA TYR A 1014 24.61 -14.82 -4.42
C TYR A 1014 23.81 -13.78 -5.21
N ARG A 1015 23.24 -12.80 -4.52
CA ARG A 1015 22.57 -11.67 -5.15
C ARG A 1015 23.57 -10.51 -5.23
N THR A 1016 23.92 -10.11 -6.45
CA THR A 1016 24.80 -8.97 -6.70
C THR A 1016 24.16 -7.66 -6.24
N HIS A 1017 24.97 -6.61 -6.08
CA HIS A 1017 24.50 -5.29 -5.68
C HIS A 1017 23.43 -4.68 -6.61
N ASP A 1018 23.41 -5.08 -7.89
CA ASP A 1018 22.37 -4.69 -8.86
C ASP A 1018 21.11 -5.58 -8.85
N GLY A 1019 21.03 -6.52 -7.91
CA GLY A 1019 19.85 -7.34 -7.63
C GLY A 1019 19.76 -8.65 -8.41
N ARG A 1020 20.71 -8.95 -9.30
CA ARG A 1020 20.73 -10.22 -10.06
C ARG A 1020 21.12 -11.39 -9.18
N LEU A 1021 20.45 -12.53 -9.38
CA LEU A 1021 20.81 -13.78 -8.72
C LEU A 1021 21.82 -14.53 -9.59
N THR A 1022 22.98 -14.85 -9.02
CA THR A 1022 24.09 -15.54 -9.68
C THR A 1022 24.62 -16.67 -8.79
N PHE A 1023 25.48 -17.53 -9.34
CA PHE A 1023 26.15 -18.61 -8.59
C PHE A 1023 27.67 -18.47 -8.74
N PRO A 1024 28.31 -17.47 -8.09
CA PRO A 1024 29.74 -17.19 -8.30
C PRO A 1024 30.64 -17.90 -7.28
N LEU A 1025 31.95 -17.94 -7.57
CA LEU A 1025 33.02 -18.29 -6.62
C LEU A 1025 33.78 -17.05 -6.10
N CYS A 1026 33.28 -15.85 -6.40
CA CYS A 1026 33.78 -14.58 -5.92
C CYS A 1026 32.67 -13.52 -6.01
N ALA A 1027 32.26 -12.96 -4.87
CA ALA A 1027 31.27 -11.88 -4.84
C ALA A 1027 31.75 -10.65 -5.64
N LYS A 1028 32.99 -10.20 -5.41
CA LYS A 1028 33.56 -9.03 -6.09
C LYS A 1028 33.56 -9.17 -7.62
N CYS A 1029 33.95 -10.32 -8.15
CA CYS A 1029 33.88 -10.56 -9.60
C CYS A 1029 32.43 -10.52 -10.13
N ALA A 1030 31.48 -11.05 -9.37
CA ALA A 1030 30.07 -11.04 -9.77
C ALA A 1030 29.49 -9.62 -9.80
N ASP A 1031 29.81 -8.81 -8.79
CA ASP A 1031 29.40 -7.40 -8.73
C ASP A 1031 30.04 -6.56 -9.83
N ASP A 1032 31.36 -6.74 -10.04
CA ASP A 1032 32.13 -6.00 -11.04
C ASP A 1032 31.94 -6.55 -12.47
N LYS A 1033 31.24 -7.68 -12.62
CA LYS A 1033 31.01 -8.41 -13.88
C LYS A 1033 32.30 -8.79 -14.60
N GLN A 1034 33.35 -9.05 -13.83
CA GLN A 1034 34.69 -9.38 -14.33
C GLN A 1034 34.67 -10.71 -15.10
N GLN A 1035 35.26 -10.71 -16.30
CA GLN A 1035 35.40 -11.90 -17.16
C GLN A 1035 36.82 -12.52 -17.11
N GLN A 1036 37.77 -11.84 -16.45
CA GLN A 1036 39.14 -12.31 -16.31
C GLN A 1036 39.31 -13.23 -15.09
N PRO A 1037 40.32 -14.12 -15.07
CA PRO A 1037 40.63 -14.96 -13.91
C PRO A 1037 40.69 -14.14 -12.61
N CYS A 1038 40.08 -14.69 -11.55
CA CYS A 1038 39.96 -14.00 -10.28
C CYS A 1038 41.31 -13.94 -9.54
N THR A 1039 41.72 -12.73 -9.11
CA THR A 1039 42.91 -12.50 -8.25
C THR A 1039 42.53 -11.93 -6.88
N HIS A 1040 41.23 -11.85 -6.57
CA HIS A 1040 40.73 -11.30 -5.33
C HIS A 1040 41.09 -12.18 -4.12
N SER A 1041 41.31 -11.54 -2.98
CA SER A 1041 41.55 -12.21 -1.70
C SER A 1041 40.33 -13.01 -1.22
N ASN A 1042 40.51 -13.98 -0.32
CA ASN A 1042 39.39 -14.75 0.25
C ASN A 1042 38.31 -13.86 0.88
N ARG A 1043 38.73 -12.73 1.47
CA ARG A 1043 37.81 -11.75 2.03
C ARG A 1043 36.95 -11.06 0.98
N GLU A 1044 37.56 -10.59 -0.10
CA GLU A 1044 36.83 -9.96 -1.23
C GLU A 1044 35.95 -10.97 -2.00
N ARG A 1045 36.35 -12.24 -1.98
CA ARG A 1045 35.57 -13.34 -2.55
C ARG A 1045 34.36 -13.70 -1.69
N SER A 1046 34.41 -13.46 -0.38
CA SER A 1046 33.37 -13.83 0.58
C SER A 1046 32.14 -12.90 0.52
N TRP A 1047 30.99 -13.40 0.96
CA TRP A 1047 29.76 -12.60 1.08
C TRP A 1047 28.92 -13.01 2.29
N LEU A 1048 28.08 -12.07 2.72
CA LEU A 1048 27.10 -12.24 3.78
C LEU A 1048 25.72 -12.50 3.17
N THR A 1049 25.10 -13.64 3.47
CA THR A 1049 23.70 -13.88 3.06
C THR A 1049 23.05 -14.99 3.90
N GLY A 1050 21.73 -15.13 3.76
CA GLY A 1050 20.97 -16.17 4.43
C GLY A 1050 20.86 -17.44 3.59
N TYR A 1051 20.90 -18.60 4.24
CA TYR A 1051 20.68 -19.89 3.61
C TYR A 1051 19.77 -20.77 4.46
N THR A 1052 19.11 -21.73 3.82
CA THR A 1052 18.61 -22.90 4.55
C THR A 1052 19.80 -23.77 4.97
N HIS A 1053 19.68 -24.47 6.10
CA HIS A 1053 20.71 -25.43 6.53
C HIS A 1053 20.98 -26.51 5.46
N ILE A 1054 19.97 -26.86 4.64
CA ILE A 1054 20.10 -27.84 3.54
C ILE A 1054 21.04 -27.32 2.46
N GLU A 1055 20.80 -26.10 1.96
CA GLU A 1055 21.68 -25.48 0.95
C GLU A 1055 23.08 -25.26 1.50
N LEU A 1056 23.17 -24.81 2.76
CA LEU A 1056 24.45 -24.54 3.40
C LEU A 1056 25.29 -25.81 3.55
N ASN A 1057 24.70 -26.91 4.02
CA ASN A 1057 25.39 -28.18 4.18
C ASN A 1057 25.85 -28.74 2.82
N ALA A 1058 25.01 -28.68 1.79
CA ALA A 1058 25.42 -29.03 0.44
C ALA A 1058 26.59 -28.14 -0.05
N GLY A 1059 26.58 -26.85 0.28
CA GLY A 1059 27.72 -25.95 0.04
C GLY A 1059 29.00 -26.41 0.74
N LEU A 1060 28.93 -26.80 2.02
CA LEU A 1060 30.08 -27.30 2.76
C LEU A 1060 30.67 -28.57 2.11
N GLU A 1061 29.84 -29.49 1.62
CA GLU A 1061 30.28 -30.66 0.84
C GLU A 1061 31.03 -30.27 -0.44
N HIS A 1062 30.69 -29.13 -1.04
CA HIS A 1062 31.35 -28.60 -2.24
C HIS A 1062 32.59 -27.75 -1.93
N GLY A 1063 33.04 -27.70 -0.67
CA GLY A 1063 34.25 -27.00 -0.25
C GLY A 1063 34.05 -25.51 0.10
N TYR A 1064 32.81 -25.05 0.20
CA TYR A 1064 32.52 -23.74 0.78
C TYR A 1064 32.82 -23.77 2.28
N LYS A 1065 33.10 -22.60 2.88
CA LYS A 1065 33.36 -22.47 4.32
C LYS A 1065 32.48 -21.41 4.93
N VAL A 1066 31.94 -21.67 6.11
CA VAL A 1066 31.33 -20.62 6.95
C VAL A 1066 32.43 -19.99 7.77
N VAL A 1067 32.75 -18.74 7.49
CA VAL A 1067 33.79 -17.98 8.21
C VAL A 1067 33.22 -17.13 9.33
N ASP A 1068 31.92 -16.79 9.26
CA ASP A 1068 31.24 -16.05 10.32
C ASP A 1068 29.73 -16.35 10.38
N ILE A 1069 29.12 -16.15 11.56
CA ILE A 1069 27.69 -16.42 11.81
C ILE A 1069 27.02 -15.29 12.61
N TYR A 1070 25.84 -14.84 12.18
CA TYR A 1070 25.21 -13.64 12.74
C TYR A 1070 23.84 -13.90 13.36
N GLU A 1071 23.02 -14.74 12.74
CA GLU A 1071 21.68 -15.05 13.21
C GLU A 1071 21.27 -16.46 12.73
N VAL A 1072 20.63 -17.23 13.60
CA VAL A 1072 20.11 -18.58 13.30
C VAL A 1072 18.68 -18.69 13.79
N TRP A 1073 17.79 -19.13 12.92
CA TRP A 1073 16.44 -19.55 13.29
C TRP A 1073 16.44 -21.07 13.32
N ASN A 1074 16.63 -21.63 14.52
CA ASN A 1074 16.67 -23.07 14.73
C ASN A 1074 15.27 -23.61 15.00
N TYR A 1075 14.85 -24.63 14.27
CA TYR A 1075 13.58 -25.33 14.48
C TYR A 1075 13.87 -26.70 15.09
N ASP A 1076 13.34 -26.93 16.29
CA ASP A 1076 13.52 -28.20 17.00
C ASP A 1076 12.63 -29.32 16.43
N GLN A 1077 11.50 -28.94 15.84
CA GLN A 1077 10.51 -29.87 15.31
C GLN A 1077 10.42 -29.76 13.78
N TRP A 1078 10.46 -30.92 13.14
CA TRP A 1078 10.34 -31.09 11.70
C TRP A 1078 9.41 -32.26 11.41
N ASP A 1079 8.59 -32.14 10.37
CA ASP A 1079 7.64 -33.17 9.96
C ASP A 1079 7.77 -33.45 8.47
N ASP A 1080 7.90 -34.74 8.12
CA ASP A 1080 8.02 -35.25 6.75
C ASP A 1080 6.67 -35.67 6.15
N LYS A 1081 5.56 -35.48 6.89
CA LYS A 1081 4.21 -35.87 6.48
C LYS A 1081 3.27 -34.67 6.30
N LEU A 1082 3.71 -33.46 6.64
CA LEU A 1082 2.93 -32.21 6.64
C LEU A 1082 2.13 -32.00 5.36
N PHE A 1083 2.74 -32.24 4.20
CA PHE A 1083 2.07 -32.10 2.91
C PHE A 1083 1.80 -33.44 2.22
N GLN A 1084 2.22 -34.56 2.80
CA GLN A 1084 2.18 -35.88 2.16
C GLN A 1084 0.75 -36.25 1.75
N SER A 1085 -0.22 -36.15 2.67
CA SER A 1085 -1.63 -36.48 2.39
C SER A 1085 -2.25 -35.58 1.31
N TYR A 1086 -1.93 -34.29 1.33
CA TYR A 1086 -2.39 -33.34 0.31
C TYR A 1086 -1.83 -33.71 -1.07
N VAL A 1087 -0.51 -33.91 -1.16
CA VAL A 1087 0.17 -34.22 -2.41
C VAL A 1087 -0.29 -35.58 -2.95
N ASN A 1088 -0.35 -36.62 -2.10
CA ASN A 1088 -0.79 -37.94 -2.51
C ASN A 1088 -2.22 -37.92 -3.06
N THR A 1089 -3.12 -37.14 -2.44
CA THR A 1089 -4.50 -37.00 -2.93
C THR A 1089 -4.52 -36.41 -4.34
N PHE A 1090 -3.88 -35.26 -4.57
CA PHE A 1090 -3.98 -34.58 -5.87
C PHE A 1090 -3.07 -35.18 -6.94
N VAL A 1091 -1.93 -35.78 -6.60
CA VAL A 1091 -1.11 -36.55 -7.55
C VAL A 1091 -1.82 -37.85 -7.93
N GLY A 1092 -2.41 -38.57 -6.98
CA GLY A 1092 -3.22 -39.76 -7.25
C GLY A 1092 -4.43 -39.45 -8.14
N LEU A 1093 -5.19 -38.40 -7.82
CA LEU A 1093 -6.31 -37.95 -8.68
C LEU A 1093 -5.84 -37.55 -10.08
N LYS A 1094 -4.72 -36.84 -10.19
CA LYS A 1094 -4.12 -36.46 -11.49
C LYS A 1094 -3.74 -37.70 -12.30
N GLN A 1095 -3.21 -38.74 -11.65
CA GLN A 1095 -2.78 -39.96 -12.33
C GLN A 1095 -3.99 -40.80 -12.77
N MET A 1096 -4.95 -41.07 -11.88
CA MET A 1096 -6.18 -41.80 -12.22
C MET A 1096 -6.93 -41.13 -13.37
N ALA A 1097 -7.03 -39.79 -13.35
CA ALA A 1097 -7.69 -39.00 -14.40
C ALA A 1097 -6.93 -38.95 -15.74
N SER A 1098 -5.72 -39.50 -15.82
CA SER A 1098 -4.97 -39.61 -17.08
C SER A 1098 -5.42 -40.79 -17.93
N GLY A 1099 -6.11 -41.77 -17.32
CA GLY A 1099 -6.32 -43.08 -17.90
C GLY A 1099 -5.08 -43.97 -17.81
N TRP A 1100 -5.21 -45.18 -18.36
CA TRP A 1100 -4.12 -46.15 -18.43
C TRP A 1100 -3.00 -45.69 -19.37
N PRO A 1101 -1.72 -45.86 -19.01
CA PRO A 1101 -0.60 -45.63 -19.90
C PRO A 1101 -0.67 -46.50 -21.17
N ASP A 1102 -0.05 -46.05 -22.26
CA ASP A 1102 -0.10 -46.72 -23.57
C ASP A 1102 0.45 -48.17 -23.53
N GLY A 1103 1.33 -48.49 -22.57
CA GLY A 1103 1.87 -49.84 -22.36
C GLY A 1103 1.01 -50.77 -21.48
N CYS A 1104 -0.07 -50.28 -20.88
CA CYS A 1104 -0.89 -51.05 -19.93
C CYS A 1104 -2.13 -51.67 -20.59
N VAL A 1105 -1.91 -52.62 -21.50
CA VAL A 1105 -2.99 -53.21 -22.32
C VAL A 1105 -3.64 -54.41 -21.63
N THR A 1106 -2.84 -55.32 -21.06
CA THR A 1106 -3.32 -56.54 -20.41
C THR A 1106 -3.63 -56.34 -18.92
N GLN A 1107 -4.37 -57.27 -18.31
CA GLN A 1107 -4.60 -57.24 -16.86
C GLN A 1107 -3.29 -57.36 -16.05
N MET A 1108 -2.29 -58.06 -16.58
CA MET A 1108 -0.97 -58.16 -15.95
C MET A 1108 -0.23 -56.83 -16.00
N ASP A 1109 -0.19 -56.16 -17.15
CA ASP A 1109 0.47 -54.85 -17.28
C ASP A 1109 -0.18 -53.79 -16.38
N ARG A 1110 -1.51 -53.86 -16.22
CA ARG A 1110 -2.26 -53.00 -15.31
C ARG A 1110 -1.90 -53.28 -13.85
N ALA A 1111 -1.85 -54.54 -13.45
CA ALA A 1111 -1.47 -54.92 -12.08
C ALA A 1111 -0.01 -54.54 -11.78
N GLU A 1112 0.90 -54.75 -12.72
CA GLU A 1112 2.31 -54.36 -12.60
C GLU A 1112 2.46 -52.84 -12.48
N TYR A 1113 1.74 -52.06 -13.31
CA TYR A 1113 1.73 -50.61 -13.21
C TYR A 1113 1.21 -50.10 -11.86
N LEU A 1114 0.15 -50.70 -11.32
CA LEU A 1114 -0.37 -50.33 -10.00
C LEU A 1114 0.65 -50.60 -8.90
N LEU A 1115 1.29 -51.76 -8.94
CA LEU A 1115 2.35 -52.15 -8.00
C LEU A 1115 3.58 -51.24 -8.12
N ASP A 1116 3.99 -50.92 -9.35
CA ASP A 1116 5.14 -50.04 -9.59
C ASP A 1116 4.86 -48.61 -9.15
N PHE A 1117 3.65 -48.10 -9.40
CA PHE A 1117 3.25 -46.77 -8.95
C PHE A 1117 3.14 -46.71 -7.42
N GLU A 1118 2.57 -47.72 -6.77
CA GLU A 1118 2.53 -47.79 -5.31
C GLU A 1118 3.94 -47.94 -4.71
N ARG A 1119 4.81 -48.73 -5.33
CA ARG A 1119 6.21 -48.89 -4.89
C ARG A 1119 7.02 -47.60 -5.03
N THR A 1120 6.87 -46.90 -6.15
CA THR A 1120 7.68 -45.74 -6.50
C THR A 1120 7.13 -44.46 -5.86
N GLU A 1121 5.81 -44.28 -5.87
CA GLU A 1121 5.15 -43.09 -5.34
C GLU A 1121 4.54 -43.30 -3.94
N GLY A 1122 4.35 -44.51 -3.45
CA GLY A 1122 3.64 -44.73 -2.17
C GLY A 1122 2.18 -44.29 -2.24
N ILE A 1123 1.55 -44.36 -3.42
CA ILE A 1123 0.16 -43.99 -3.66
C ILE A 1123 -0.55 -45.21 -4.26
N ALA A 1124 -1.49 -45.80 -3.51
CA ALA A 1124 -2.39 -46.81 -4.05
C ALA A 1124 -3.42 -46.14 -4.97
N LEU A 1125 -3.44 -46.54 -6.24
CA LEU A 1125 -4.43 -46.09 -7.22
C LEU A 1125 -5.60 -47.06 -7.24
N ASP A 1126 -6.82 -46.53 -7.33
CA ASP A 1126 -8.04 -47.32 -7.46
C ASP A 1126 -8.27 -47.67 -8.94
N PRO A 1127 -8.16 -48.95 -9.35
CA PRO A 1127 -8.26 -49.36 -10.75
C PRO A 1127 -9.61 -49.01 -11.39
N ASP A 1128 -10.69 -49.01 -10.62
CA ASP A 1128 -12.05 -48.72 -11.11
C ASP A 1128 -12.25 -47.23 -11.42
N ARG A 1129 -11.32 -46.38 -10.95
CA ARG A 1129 -11.35 -44.93 -11.14
C ARG A 1129 -10.31 -44.44 -12.13
N ILE A 1130 -9.52 -45.35 -12.73
CA ILE A 1130 -8.54 -45.01 -13.77
C ILE A 1130 -9.26 -44.86 -15.11
N GLU A 1131 -9.59 -43.62 -15.43
CA GLU A 1131 -10.25 -43.25 -16.68
C GLU A 1131 -9.73 -41.90 -17.18
N LYS A 1132 -9.77 -41.70 -18.50
CA LYS A 1132 -9.34 -40.44 -19.10
C LYS A 1132 -10.36 -39.35 -18.77
N ASN A 1133 -10.01 -38.48 -17.83
CA ASN A 1133 -10.83 -37.35 -17.39
C ASN A 1133 -9.99 -36.05 -17.41
N PRO A 1134 -9.94 -35.34 -18.55
CA PRO A 1134 -9.08 -34.16 -18.71
C PRO A 1134 -9.40 -33.04 -17.72
N GLY A 1135 -10.68 -32.85 -17.37
CA GLY A 1135 -11.15 -31.86 -16.41
C GLY A 1135 -10.62 -32.11 -15.00
N LEU A 1136 -10.80 -33.33 -14.49
CA LEU A 1136 -10.27 -33.72 -13.18
C LEU A 1136 -8.75 -33.67 -13.15
N ARG A 1137 -8.08 -34.12 -14.22
CA ARG A 1137 -6.62 -34.06 -14.35
C ARG A 1137 -6.10 -32.62 -14.26
N MET A 1138 -6.75 -31.68 -14.95
CA MET A 1138 -6.40 -30.26 -14.89
C MET A 1138 -6.51 -29.72 -13.46
N ILE A 1139 -7.64 -29.96 -12.79
CA ILE A 1139 -7.90 -29.50 -11.42
C ILE A 1139 -6.84 -30.03 -10.45
N ALA A 1140 -6.61 -31.34 -10.48
CA ALA A 1140 -5.68 -32.02 -9.59
C ALA A 1140 -4.24 -31.51 -9.80
N LYS A 1141 -3.81 -31.34 -11.05
CA LYS A 1141 -2.50 -30.75 -11.38
C LYS A 1141 -2.37 -29.32 -10.84
N LEU A 1142 -3.39 -28.49 -11.03
CA LEU A 1142 -3.34 -27.08 -10.60
C LEU A 1142 -3.32 -26.95 -9.08
N LEU A 1143 -4.10 -27.74 -8.34
CA LEU A 1143 -4.09 -27.74 -6.87
C LEU A 1143 -2.74 -28.20 -6.32
N ALA A 1144 -2.20 -29.31 -6.85
CA ALA A 1144 -0.89 -29.81 -6.45
C ALA A 1144 0.22 -28.76 -6.65
N ASN A 1145 0.25 -28.10 -7.81
CA ASN A 1145 1.35 -27.18 -8.16
C ASN A 1145 1.22 -25.79 -7.51
N SER A 1146 0.01 -25.35 -7.14
CA SER A 1146 -0.21 -23.95 -6.72
C SER A 1146 -0.01 -23.70 -5.22
N LEU A 1147 0.05 -24.74 -4.38
CA LEU A 1147 0.10 -24.60 -2.92
C LEU A 1147 1.39 -23.92 -2.44
N TRP A 1148 2.56 -24.39 -2.91
CA TRP A 1148 3.86 -23.85 -2.49
C TRP A 1148 3.98 -22.34 -2.75
N GLY A 1149 3.65 -21.91 -3.98
CA GLY A 1149 3.69 -20.50 -4.35
C GLY A 1149 2.74 -19.64 -3.50
N LYS A 1150 1.63 -20.21 -3.02
CA LYS A 1150 0.70 -19.51 -2.13
C LYS A 1150 1.25 -19.34 -0.71
N LEU A 1151 1.91 -20.35 -0.16
CA LEU A 1151 2.59 -20.27 1.14
C LEU A 1151 3.73 -19.25 1.12
N ALA A 1152 4.40 -19.11 -0.03
CA ALA A 1152 5.43 -18.13 -0.27
C ALA A 1152 4.92 -16.73 -0.69
N GLN A 1153 3.61 -16.44 -0.61
CA GLN A 1153 3.04 -15.17 -1.09
C GLN A 1153 3.59 -13.96 -0.32
N ARG A 1154 3.92 -12.87 -1.03
CA ARG A 1154 4.31 -11.58 -0.43
C ARG A 1154 3.17 -10.93 0.34
N VAL A 1155 3.49 -10.27 1.44
CA VAL A 1155 2.51 -9.68 2.37
C VAL A 1155 2.23 -8.21 2.02
N CYS A 1156 3.23 -7.46 1.56
CA CYS A 1156 3.07 -6.09 1.07
C CYS A 1156 2.48 -6.01 -0.36
N GLY A 1157 1.16 -6.17 -0.47
CA GLY A 1157 0.40 -5.88 -1.70
C GLY A 1157 -0.03 -4.42 -1.81
N THR A 1158 -0.19 -3.93 -3.04
CA THR A 1158 -0.89 -2.66 -3.31
C THR A 1158 -2.40 -2.86 -3.19
N GLU A 1159 -3.09 -1.91 -2.59
CA GLU A 1159 -4.53 -1.87 -2.45
C GLU A 1159 -5.07 -0.62 -3.15
N VAL A 1160 -6.18 -0.75 -3.87
CA VAL A 1160 -6.91 0.40 -4.41
C VAL A 1160 -8.00 0.78 -3.42
N ARG A 1161 -7.99 2.04 -2.98
CA ARG A 1161 -9.02 2.65 -2.15
C ARG A 1161 -9.66 3.80 -2.90
N TYR A 1162 -10.94 4.04 -2.63
CA TYR A 1162 -11.64 5.20 -3.16
C TYR A 1162 -11.87 6.20 -2.03
N ALA A 1163 -11.65 7.48 -2.33
CA ALA A 1163 -12.08 8.58 -1.49
C ALA A 1163 -13.18 9.35 -2.22
N THR A 1164 -14.31 9.56 -1.54
CA THR A 1164 -15.46 10.29 -2.08
C THR A 1164 -15.50 11.74 -1.61
N THR A 1165 -14.66 12.08 -0.63
CA THR A 1165 -14.52 13.43 -0.11
C THR A 1165 -13.04 13.81 0.02
N PRO A 1166 -12.71 15.11 -0.05
CA PRO A 1166 -11.34 15.57 0.21
C PRO A 1166 -10.81 15.14 1.58
N ALA A 1167 -11.68 15.06 2.60
CA ALA A 1167 -11.29 14.61 3.93
C ALA A 1167 -10.83 13.14 3.95
N GLU A 1168 -11.56 12.25 3.27
CA GLU A 1168 -11.17 10.84 3.10
C GLU A 1168 -9.86 10.72 2.32
N PHE A 1169 -9.67 11.54 1.28
CA PHE A 1169 -8.44 11.56 0.50
C PHE A 1169 -7.24 11.98 1.36
N HIS A 1170 -7.38 13.08 2.12
CA HIS A 1170 -6.33 13.56 3.02
C HIS A 1170 -6.04 12.56 4.15
N GLN A 1171 -7.07 11.91 4.70
CA GLN A 1171 -6.89 10.86 5.69
C GLN A 1171 -6.06 9.68 5.13
N LEU A 1172 -6.30 9.27 3.89
CA LEU A 1172 -5.51 8.24 3.23
C LEU A 1172 -4.08 8.71 2.91
N PHE A 1173 -3.91 9.98 2.54
CA PHE A 1173 -2.60 10.57 2.22
C PHE A 1173 -1.72 10.75 3.47
N GLU A 1174 -2.33 11.06 4.61
CA GLU A 1174 -1.65 11.34 5.88
C GLU A 1174 -1.56 10.12 6.81
N ASP A 1175 -2.16 8.98 6.43
CA ASP A 1175 -2.12 7.75 7.23
C ASP A 1175 -0.67 7.29 7.43
N PRO A 1176 -0.13 7.30 8.67
CA PRO A 1176 1.26 6.94 8.92
C PRO A 1176 1.53 5.46 8.67
N THR A 1177 0.49 4.62 8.62
CA THR A 1177 0.60 3.17 8.44
C THR A 1177 0.66 2.73 6.98
N THR A 1178 0.24 3.60 6.07
CA THR A 1178 0.22 3.34 4.64
C THR A 1178 1.08 4.35 3.88
N GLU A 1179 1.45 3.96 2.67
CA GLU A 1179 2.17 4.76 1.69
C GLU A 1179 1.25 4.91 0.49
N MET A 1180 0.86 6.14 0.17
CA MET A 1180 0.14 6.42 -1.06
C MET A 1180 1.14 6.40 -2.22
N LEU A 1181 0.99 5.43 -3.11
CA LEU A 1181 1.86 5.21 -4.25
C LEU A 1181 1.41 6.03 -5.47
N ASP A 1182 0.10 6.15 -5.65
CA ASP A 1182 -0.50 6.80 -6.82
C ASP A 1182 -1.94 7.25 -6.52
N PHE A 1183 -2.47 8.20 -7.26
CA PHE A 1183 -3.90 8.52 -7.25
C PHE A 1183 -4.38 9.15 -8.55
N ASP A 1184 -5.63 8.84 -8.92
CA ASP A 1184 -6.33 9.42 -10.06
C ASP A 1184 -7.60 10.13 -9.61
N HIS A 1185 -7.83 11.34 -10.10
CA HIS A 1185 -9.11 12.04 -9.98
C HIS A 1185 -10.07 11.49 -11.04
N VAL A 1186 -10.88 10.51 -10.66
CA VAL A 1186 -11.81 9.83 -11.56
C VAL A 1186 -12.99 10.73 -11.93
N SER A 1187 -13.48 11.51 -10.97
CA SER A 1187 -14.51 12.53 -11.17
C SER A 1187 -14.36 13.67 -10.15
N GLU A 1188 -15.23 14.68 -10.23
CA GLU A 1188 -15.27 15.79 -9.25
C GLU A 1188 -15.49 15.31 -7.80
N HIS A 1189 -16.04 14.11 -7.61
CA HIS A 1189 -16.41 13.57 -6.30
C HIS A 1189 -15.80 12.20 -6.00
N LEU A 1190 -14.84 11.74 -6.80
CA LEU A 1190 -14.27 10.41 -6.64
C LEU A 1190 -12.79 10.37 -7.00
N ASP A 1191 -12.00 10.02 -6.00
CA ASP A 1191 -10.56 9.78 -6.11
C ASP A 1191 -10.29 8.28 -6.01
N ARG A 1192 -9.45 7.76 -6.91
CA ARG A 1192 -8.92 6.40 -6.87
C ARG A 1192 -7.48 6.47 -6.36
N CYS A 1193 -7.24 5.99 -5.15
CA CYS A 1193 -5.93 5.99 -4.51
C CYS A 1193 -5.32 4.59 -4.49
N VAL A 1194 -4.07 4.45 -4.95
CA VAL A 1194 -3.28 3.23 -4.78
C VAL A 1194 -2.42 3.39 -3.54
N VAL A 1195 -2.66 2.53 -2.54
CA VAL A 1195 -1.94 2.56 -1.26
C VAL A 1195 -1.23 1.23 -1.02
N ARG A 1196 -0.15 1.28 -0.25
CA ARG A 1196 0.59 0.09 0.22
C ARG A 1196 0.81 0.23 1.71
N LYS A 1197 0.64 -0.84 2.50
CA LYS A 1197 1.06 -0.79 3.91
C LYS A 1197 2.59 -0.70 3.97
N LYS A 1198 3.13 0.20 4.79
CA LYS A 1198 4.58 0.24 5.01
C LYS A 1198 5.01 -1.08 5.67
N ALA A 1199 6.20 -1.56 5.36
CA ALA A 1199 6.71 -2.86 5.82
C ALA A 1199 6.61 -3.03 7.35
N GLU A 1200 6.88 -1.95 8.10
CA GLU A 1200 6.80 -1.91 9.56
C GLU A 1200 5.38 -2.10 10.14
N PHE A 1201 4.34 -1.82 9.36
CA PHE A 1201 2.92 -2.02 9.73
C PHE A 1201 2.26 -3.17 8.96
N ALA A 1202 2.99 -3.83 8.08
CA ALA A 1202 2.50 -4.96 7.31
C ALA A 1202 2.36 -6.20 8.22
N LYS A 1203 1.18 -6.82 8.13
CA LYS A 1203 0.83 -8.05 8.84
C LYS A 1203 0.51 -9.08 7.80
N ALA A 1204 0.88 -10.34 8.05
CA ALA A 1204 0.49 -11.46 7.21
C ALA A 1204 -1.03 -11.40 6.93
N PRO A 1205 -1.48 -11.77 5.72
CA PRO A 1205 -2.91 -11.84 5.41
C PRO A 1205 -3.63 -12.68 6.47
N ASN A 1206 -4.89 -12.35 6.78
CA ASN A 1206 -5.72 -13.24 7.58
C ASN A 1206 -5.85 -14.56 6.81
N THR A 1207 -5.08 -15.58 7.18
CA THR A 1207 -5.30 -16.96 6.73
C THR A 1207 -6.11 -17.64 7.80
#